data_AF-A0A0Q9Q5M0-F1
#
_entry.id   AF-A0A0Q9Q5M0-F1
#
_cell.length_a   1.000
_cell.length_b   1.000
_cell.length_c   1.000
_cell.angle_alpha   90.00
_cell.angle_beta   90.00
_cell.angle_gamma   90.00
#
_symmetry.space_group_name_H-M   'P 1'
#
loop_
_entity.id
_entity.type
_entity.pdbx_description
1 polymer ?
#
loop_
_entity_poly.entity_id
_entity_poly.type
_entity_poly.pdbx_seq_one_letter_code
_entity_poly.pdbx_strand_id
1 'polypeptide(L)'
;MDRVVAVDTTSRDDSVDLVRDALDRAGLDGSRALVDVVPGSTSYPAAVRHGLGLAPADPAAGDAEWVWLLHDDSNPDPSALAELLSAAEAHPEAAVLGPKLREWPSLRRLLEVGLTITGTGHRETGLERGEYDQGQHDAVREVLAVNTAGMLVRRSVLEALGGLDEELPIFGNDIDFGWRAALAGHRTLVVPQAVVFHAEAAHRGLRRTPLTGRHTHYQERRAALFTSLANVSSRALPWHYVRLFMGSLLRVVGYLAVRSVGEALDELAATLSVHGRPRQLLAARRERAERRVGEPADVRSLLAPAWLPYRHGLDFVTDLASAATSQAADVAERRRLARTPDAVPAGRDQRRGSAEDDEEAYLTDTGLVARFFTNPVAVVMVLFGILALLAAREAFGSITGGALSPVPAEAGDWWRLHTTTWHPLGTGTDVPAPAYVLPFALAASLLLGHTGAVVSGLMLLAVPISAWGAWRLLKVVGHLVDPRGLPRWLVVWGALTYALVPAASGAWAEGRFGTVAVAALLPWAAHAALGFVDPDRDRRWRAAWRTALLLALGAAFVPGFWLFALLATTVVLGAAAVISPRLLRERDSWGPPVVAVAATPLLLAPWLLPLLTTGSASGLMLEAGRLTVDQVTFTGLLTGRLNDLGAPGWLGVVLGVLAVAALLPRRTRVAVVICWLVALAAAVVSGVLAHVSLDLPAVTTRPSLGLFTVILQGTAVVAVVLGADAYLRRLEEHHPVWQRALAGALAVVAAAVPLGGLAWWLTTPDNAMTRDAETTVPVYMEQSSLLGEEHGVLVVGGSVEDGITYRIRRDDGTTVGEDEILTLADEDTALTADVQALVSAPTPAVVASLGERGVEYVVLASPADGRVSSLLDATAGLEQASAEDRTTRAWHVDRPLDAAALDGPSPWWRTALLVVQGLAILAALVLAAPTVRRAREGRSA
;
A
#
# COMPACT_ATOMS: atom_id res chain seq x y z
N MET A 1 37.75 12.71 -43.14
CA MET A 1 37.12 11.39 -43.39
C MET A 1 37.84 10.75 -44.54
N ASP A 2 38.59 9.69 -44.25
CA ASP A 2 39.42 9.04 -45.26
C ASP A 2 38.65 7.95 -45.99
N ARG A 3 37.85 7.16 -45.25
CA ARG A 3 36.98 6.09 -45.76
C ARG A 3 35.65 6.01 -45.01
N VAL A 4 34.61 5.50 -45.67
CA VAL A 4 33.29 5.20 -45.11
C VAL A 4 32.90 3.77 -45.50
N VAL A 5 32.47 2.97 -44.53
CA VAL A 5 31.98 1.60 -44.75
C VAL A 5 30.58 1.48 -44.18
N ALA A 6 29.61 1.17 -45.02
CA ALA A 6 28.24 0.85 -44.64
C ALA A 6 28.01 -0.66 -44.78
N VAL A 7 27.67 -1.32 -43.67
CA VAL A 7 27.35 -2.74 -43.64
C VAL A 7 25.85 -2.89 -43.46
N ASP A 8 25.15 -3.28 -44.52
CA ASP A 8 23.72 -3.53 -44.49
C ASP A 8 23.40 -4.95 -44.03
N THR A 9 22.57 -5.10 -43.00
CA THR A 9 22.16 -6.42 -42.49
C THR A 9 20.87 -6.90 -43.16
N THR A 10 20.86 -6.94 -44.50
CA THR A 10 19.71 -7.32 -45.32
C THR A 10 18.47 -6.44 -45.09
N SER A 11 18.62 -5.13 -45.29
CA SER A 11 17.46 -4.21 -45.31
C SER A 11 16.49 -4.59 -46.43
N ARG A 12 15.20 -4.34 -46.22
CA ARG A 12 14.12 -4.70 -47.17
C ARG A 12 13.50 -3.50 -47.86
N ASP A 13 13.96 -2.30 -47.53
CA ASP A 13 13.55 -1.03 -48.05
C ASP A 13 14.68 -0.41 -48.89
N ASP A 14 14.46 0.80 -49.39
CA ASP A 14 15.39 1.52 -50.27
C ASP A 14 16.62 2.07 -49.51
N SER A 15 16.90 1.63 -48.27
CA SER A 15 17.99 2.15 -47.43
C SER A 15 19.36 2.02 -48.09
N VAL A 16 19.64 0.90 -48.75
CA VAL A 16 20.93 0.67 -49.43
C VAL A 16 21.13 1.68 -50.57
N ASP A 17 20.08 1.93 -51.34
CA ASP A 17 20.13 2.86 -52.47
C ASP A 17 20.25 4.32 -51.97
N LEU A 18 19.53 4.68 -50.90
CA LEU A 18 19.67 5.99 -50.26
C LEU A 18 21.09 6.27 -49.75
N VAL A 19 21.75 5.27 -49.16
CA VAL A 19 23.13 5.40 -48.68
C VAL A 19 24.09 5.56 -49.85
N ARG A 20 23.93 4.76 -50.91
CA ARG A 20 24.76 4.89 -52.14
C ARG A 20 24.60 6.27 -52.77
N ASP A 21 23.38 6.73 -52.97
CA ASP A 21 23.08 8.05 -53.52
C ASP A 21 23.67 9.18 -52.67
N ALA A 22 23.66 9.04 -51.34
CA ALA A 22 24.25 10.02 -50.44
C ALA A 22 25.79 10.07 -50.55
N LEU A 23 26.44 8.91 -50.64
CA LEU A 23 27.90 8.80 -50.79
C LEU A 23 28.37 9.33 -52.16
N ASP A 24 27.63 9.03 -53.21
CA ASP A 24 27.89 9.54 -54.57
C ASP A 24 27.76 11.07 -54.62
N ARG A 25 26.72 11.64 -54.01
CA ARG A 25 26.55 13.11 -53.89
C ARG A 25 27.66 13.77 -53.08
N ALA A 26 28.26 13.05 -52.13
CA ALA A 26 29.40 13.53 -51.34
C ALA A 26 30.73 13.44 -52.10
N GLY A 27 30.75 12.87 -53.32
CA GLY A 27 31.96 12.72 -54.14
C GLY A 27 32.94 11.68 -53.59
N LEU A 28 32.47 10.73 -52.80
CA LEU A 28 33.28 9.61 -52.30
C LEU A 28 33.19 8.45 -53.30
N ASP A 29 34.27 8.18 -54.02
CA ASP A 29 34.34 7.06 -54.98
C ASP A 29 34.41 5.68 -54.28
N GLY A 30 34.27 4.60 -55.05
CA GLY A 30 34.28 3.22 -54.54
C GLY A 30 35.57 2.77 -53.83
N SER A 31 36.63 3.60 -53.82
CA SER A 31 37.84 3.35 -53.02
C SER A 31 37.78 3.96 -51.62
N ARG A 32 36.91 4.97 -51.43
CA ARG A 32 36.69 5.69 -50.17
C ARG A 32 35.32 5.42 -49.56
N ALA A 33 34.39 4.85 -50.30
CA ALA A 33 33.06 4.47 -49.84
C ALA A 33 32.75 3.01 -50.23
N LEU A 34 32.43 2.17 -49.26
CA LEU A 34 32.05 0.77 -49.46
C LEU A 34 30.67 0.52 -48.84
N VAL A 35 29.78 -0.12 -49.61
CA VAL A 35 28.46 -0.57 -49.14
C VAL A 35 28.37 -2.07 -49.40
N ASP A 36 28.33 -2.87 -48.34
CA ASP A 36 28.26 -4.33 -48.44
C ASP A 36 27.06 -4.90 -47.68
N VAL A 37 26.48 -5.99 -48.18
CA VAL A 37 25.26 -6.59 -47.65
C VAL A 37 25.58 -7.95 -47.02
N VAL A 38 25.30 -8.07 -45.72
CA VAL A 38 25.47 -9.29 -44.92
C VAL A 38 24.12 -9.87 -44.50
N PRO A 39 24.04 -11.16 -44.12
CA PRO A 39 22.79 -11.77 -43.66
C PRO A 39 22.19 -11.03 -42.45
N GLY A 40 20.87 -10.85 -42.43
CA GLY A 40 20.15 -10.16 -41.34
C GLY A 40 20.19 -10.84 -39.96
N SER A 41 20.80 -12.02 -39.86
CA SER A 41 21.14 -12.68 -38.58
C SER A 41 22.49 -12.25 -38.01
N THR A 42 23.26 -11.42 -38.74
CA THR A 42 24.57 -10.91 -38.32
C THR A 42 24.38 -9.94 -37.16
N SER A 43 25.05 -10.20 -36.04
CA SER A 43 25.00 -9.32 -34.86
C SER A 43 25.74 -8.01 -35.12
N TYR A 44 25.43 -6.97 -34.33
CA TYR A 44 26.12 -5.69 -34.45
C TYR A 44 27.65 -5.81 -34.28
N PRO A 45 28.18 -6.55 -33.27
CA PRO A 45 29.61 -6.84 -33.18
C PRO A 45 30.22 -7.50 -34.43
N ALA A 46 29.52 -8.48 -35.02
CA ALA A 46 29.99 -9.17 -36.21
C ALA A 46 29.98 -8.25 -37.46
N ALA A 47 28.98 -7.38 -37.58
CA ALA A 47 28.90 -6.39 -38.65
C ALA A 47 30.02 -5.35 -38.56
N VAL A 48 30.34 -4.86 -37.35
CA VAL A 48 31.48 -3.97 -37.12
C VAL A 48 32.79 -4.66 -37.52
N ARG A 49 33.00 -5.91 -37.13
CA ARG A 49 34.21 -6.66 -37.51
C ARG A 49 34.30 -6.89 -39.02
N HIS A 50 33.19 -7.19 -39.66
CA HIS A 50 33.12 -7.31 -41.12
C HIS A 50 33.51 -5.99 -41.80
N GLY A 51 32.97 -4.86 -41.35
CA GLY A 51 33.32 -3.53 -41.86
C GLY A 51 34.80 -3.19 -41.70
N LEU A 52 35.41 -3.53 -40.56
CA LEU A 52 36.85 -3.36 -40.34
C LEU A 52 37.70 -4.24 -41.27
N GLY A 53 37.21 -5.43 -41.64
CA GLY A 53 37.86 -6.31 -42.60
C GLY A 53 37.83 -5.77 -44.04
N LEU A 54 36.76 -5.04 -44.40
CA LEU A 54 36.63 -4.37 -45.71
C LEU A 54 37.54 -3.13 -45.84
N ALA A 55 37.85 -2.48 -44.73
CA ALA A 55 38.79 -1.36 -44.67
C ALA A 55 40.03 -1.73 -43.85
N PRO A 56 41.01 -2.47 -44.42
CA PRO A 56 42.21 -2.89 -43.68
C PRO A 56 43.02 -1.69 -43.17
N ALA A 57 43.68 -1.90 -42.03
CA ALA A 57 44.48 -0.88 -41.34
C ALA A 57 45.57 -0.34 -42.26
N ASP A 58 45.81 0.98 -42.20
CA ASP A 58 46.93 1.57 -42.93
C ASP A 58 48.22 1.40 -42.10
N PRO A 59 49.18 0.58 -42.55
CA PRO A 59 50.43 0.36 -41.82
C PRO A 59 51.22 1.67 -41.61
N ALA A 60 51.01 2.67 -42.47
CA ALA A 60 51.66 3.97 -42.35
C ALA A 60 51.03 4.88 -41.30
N ALA A 61 49.77 4.68 -40.94
CA ALA A 61 49.05 5.47 -39.94
C ALA A 61 49.35 5.02 -38.50
N GLY A 62 49.69 3.75 -38.29
CA GLY A 62 49.99 3.21 -36.96
C GLY A 62 48.86 3.50 -35.94
N ASP A 63 49.21 4.00 -34.76
CA ASP A 63 48.25 4.34 -33.70
C ASP A 63 47.44 5.63 -33.93
N ALA A 64 47.65 6.32 -35.06
CA ALA A 64 46.91 7.53 -35.41
C ALA A 64 45.55 7.23 -36.07
N GLU A 65 45.24 5.97 -36.39
CA GLU A 65 43.99 5.59 -37.04
C GLU A 65 42.82 5.51 -36.04
N TRP A 66 41.74 6.22 -36.35
CA TRP A 66 40.50 6.24 -35.57
C TRP A 66 39.33 5.66 -36.36
N VAL A 67 38.48 4.90 -35.66
CA VAL A 67 37.24 4.34 -36.20
C VAL A 67 36.06 5.08 -35.57
N TRP A 68 35.24 5.71 -36.40
CA TRP A 68 33.99 6.33 -35.94
C TRP A 68 32.82 5.40 -36.20
N LEU A 69 32.25 4.85 -35.13
CA LEU A 69 31.07 4.01 -35.19
C LEU A 69 29.81 4.89 -35.16
N LEU A 70 28.90 4.64 -36.09
CA LEU A 70 27.61 5.30 -36.20
C LEU A 70 26.52 4.24 -36.38
N HIS A 71 25.36 4.46 -35.75
CA HIS A 71 24.16 3.68 -36.07
C HIS A 71 23.41 4.33 -37.22
N ASP A 72 22.59 3.55 -37.92
CA ASP A 72 21.79 4.02 -39.05
C ASP A 72 20.68 5.00 -38.64
N ASP A 73 20.27 4.99 -37.37
CA ASP A 73 19.31 5.91 -36.76
C ASP A 73 19.98 7.04 -35.95
N SER A 74 21.23 7.37 -36.30
CA SER A 74 22.01 8.47 -35.74
C SER A 74 22.22 9.57 -36.79
N ASN A 75 21.95 10.81 -36.40
CA ASN A 75 22.17 11.99 -37.21
C ASN A 75 23.15 12.93 -36.49
N PRO A 76 24.46 12.83 -36.79
CA PRO A 76 25.48 13.70 -36.20
C PRO A 76 25.31 15.17 -36.61
N ASP A 77 25.58 16.09 -35.68
CA ASP A 77 25.79 17.49 -36.04
C ASP A 77 27.00 17.60 -37.00
N PRO A 78 26.98 18.50 -38.02
CA PRO A 78 28.09 18.65 -38.95
C PRO A 78 29.46 18.91 -38.30
N SER A 79 29.48 19.51 -37.10
CA SER A 79 30.71 19.77 -36.34
C SER A 79 31.17 18.58 -35.48
N ALA A 80 30.34 17.56 -35.27
CA ALA A 80 30.56 16.54 -34.25
C ALA A 80 31.88 15.77 -34.42
N LEU A 81 32.22 15.36 -35.65
CA LEU A 81 33.49 14.65 -35.89
C LEU A 81 34.70 15.55 -35.68
N ALA A 82 34.61 16.83 -36.05
CA ALA A 82 35.70 17.79 -35.85
C ALA A 82 35.95 18.03 -34.36
N GLU A 83 34.89 18.15 -33.55
CA GLU A 83 34.98 18.28 -32.10
C GLU A 83 35.57 17.03 -31.44
N LEU A 84 35.17 15.83 -31.89
CA LEU A 84 35.75 14.57 -31.39
C LEU A 84 37.24 14.44 -31.72
N LEU A 85 37.66 14.81 -32.93
CA LEU A 85 39.08 14.78 -33.33
C LEU A 85 39.90 15.86 -32.59
N SER A 86 39.34 17.06 -32.41
CA SER A 86 39.94 18.11 -31.58
C SER A 86 40.17 17.63 -30.14
N ALA A 87 39.19 16.94 -29.56
CA ALA A 87 39.33 16.31 -28.25
C ALA A 87 40.37 15.18 -28.24
N ALA A 88 40.50 14.40 -29.32
CA ALA A 88 41.52 13.37 -29.46
C ALA A 88 42.95 13.94 -29.46
N GLU A 89 43.15 15.10 -30.09
CA GLU A 89 44.42 15.82 -30.09
C GLU A 89 44.72 16.43 -28.71
N ALA A 90 43.71 17.00 -28.05
CA ALA A 90 43.83 17.60 -26.72
C ALA A 90 44.06 16.56 -25.60
N HIS A 91 43.53 15.34 -25.77
CA HIS A 91 43.58 14.24 -24.82
C HIS A 91 44.21 12.99 -25.45
N PRO A 92 45.53 12.97 -25.69
CA PRO A 92 46.21 11.84 -26.33
C PRO A 92 46.09 10.53 -25.54
N GLU A 93 45.84 10.60 -24.23
CA GLU A 93 45.57 9.46 -23.35
C GLU A 93 44.21 8.79 -23.56
N ALA A 94 43.27 9.48 -24.24
CA ALA A 94 41.98 8.91 -24.56
C ALA A 94 42.09 7.91 -25.72
N ALA A 95 41.47 6.75 -25.54
CA ALA A 95 41.34 5.76 -26.60
C ALA A 95 39.92 5.69 -27.17
N VAL A 96 38.94 6.17 -26.41
CA VAL A 96 37.53 6.16 -26.76
C VAL A 96 36.94 7.53 -26.44
N LEU A 97 36.25 8.12 -27.41
CA LEU A 97 35.60 9.42 -27.31
C LEU A 97 34.14 9.26 -27.76
N GLY A 98 33.21 9.88 -27.05
CA GLY A 98 31.80 9.81 -27.42
C GLY A 98 31.09 11.16 -27.34
N PRO A 99 30.13 11.40 -28.23
CA PRO A 99 29.36 12.64 -28.25
C PRO A 99 28.28 12.65 -27.16
N LYS A 100 27.72 13.83 -26.95
CA LYS A 100 26.44 14.01 -26.28
C LYS A 100 25.31 13.55 -27.20
N LEU A 101 24.46 12.65 -26.71
CA LEU A 101 23.29 12.16 -27.45
C LEU A 101 22.03 12.91 -27.08
N ARG A 102 21.30 13.40 -28.10
CA ARG A 102 20.00 14.06 -27.96
C ARG A 102 18.90 13.30 -28.70
N GLU A 103 17.66 13.47 -28.25
CA GLU A 103 16.52 12.79 -28.84
C GLU A 103 16.22 13.32 -30.26
N TRP A 104 16.01 12.42 -31.21
CA TRP A 104 15.38 12.78 -32.48
C TRP A 104 13.84 12.77 -32.37
N PRO A 105 13.10 13.76 -32.89
CA PRO A 105 13.52 15.00 -33.57
C PRO A 105 13.64 16.22 -32.62
N SER A 106 13.50 16.02 -31.30
CA SER A 106 13.50 17.08 -30.29
C SER A 106 14.92 17.56 -29.96
N LEU A 107 15.32 18.71 -30.51
CA LEU A 107 16.69 19.23 -30.42
C LEU A 107 17.22 19.52 -28.99
N ARG A 108 16.39 19.40 -27.95
CA ARG A 108 16.76 19.76 -26.57
C ARG A 108 16.68 18.64 -25.55
N ARG A 109 16.12 17.45 -25.82
CA ARG A 109 16.06 16.42 -24.77
C ARG A 109 17.35 15.59 -24.77
N LEU A 110 18.00 15.47 -23.62
CA LEU A 110 19.18 14.63 -23.47
C LEU A 110 18.77 13.16 -23.43
N LEU A 111 19.47 12.33 -24.18
CA LEU A 111 19.39 10.88 -24.06
C LEU A 111 20.54 10.37 -23.20
N GLU A 112 21.78 10.77 -23.53
CA GLU A 112 22.99 10.23 -22.91
C GLU A 112 24.14 11.25 -22.94
N VAL A 113 24.89 11.34 -21.83
CA VAL A 113 26.13 12.15 -21.73
C VAL A 113 27.23 11.32 -21.07
N GLY A 114 27.49 10.17 -21.69
CA GLY A 114 28.31 9.08 -21.14
C GLY A 114 27.48 8.05 -20.37
N LEU A 115 28.10 6.91 -20.12
CA LEU A 115 27.44 5.73 -19.57
C LEU A 115 28.22 5.16 -18.40
N THR A 116 27.48 4.59 -17.46
CA THR A 116 28.00 3.74 -16.40
C THR A 116 27.03 2.58 -16.15
N ILE A 117 27.40 1.70 -15.24
CA ILE A 117 26.62 0.54 -14.85
C ILE A 117 26.55 0.44 -13.34
N THR A 118 25.38 0.09 -12.83
CA THR A 118 25.14 -0.12 -11.40
C THR A 118 25.61 -1.48 -10.94
N GLY A 119 25.80 -1.64 -9.62
CA GLY A 119 26.10 -2.94 -9.00
C GLY A 119 25.01 -4.01 -9.14
N THR A 120 23.87 -3.70 -9.75
CA THR A 120 22.81 -4.66 -10.14
C THR A 120 22.78 -4.94 -11.65
N GLY A 121 23.72 -4.37 -12.39
CA GLY A 121 23.86 -4.49 -13.84
C GLY A 121 22.98 -3.54 -14.66
N HIS A 122 22.24 -2.62 -14.02
CA HIS A 122 21.44 -1.64 -14.75
C HIS A 122 22.33 -0.58 -15.40
N ARG A 123 22.09 -0.32 -16.69
CA ARG A 123 22.70 0.78 -17.46
C ARG A 123 22.22 2.11 -16.91
N GLU A 124 23.15 3.03 -16.72
CA GLU A 124 22.88 4.33 -16.11
C GLU A 124 23.55 5.45 -16.92
N THR A 125 22.79 6.50 -17.20
CA THR A 125 23.25 7.68 -17.96
C THR A 125 23.62 8.85 -17.05
N GLY A 126 23.17 8.83 -15.78
CA GLY A 126 23.33 9.94 -14.85
C GLY A 126 22.43 11.14 -15.15
N LEU A 127 21.40 10.94 -15.98
CA LEU A 127 20.41 11.96 -16.35
C LEU A 127 19.07 11.71 -15.66
N GLU A 128 18.36 12.79 -15.37
CA GLU A 128 16.97 12.69 -14.92
C GLU A 128 16.04 12.30 -16.09
N ARG A 129 14.91 11.66 -15.77
CA ARG A 129 13.98 11.21 -16.82
C ARG A 129 13.44 12.40 -17.61
N GLY A 130 13.83 12.49 -18.89
CA GLY A 130 13.37 13.53 -19.79
C GLY A 130 14.08 14.87 -19.59
N GLU A 131 15.28 14.87 -19.01
CA GLU A 131 16.10 16.05 -18.80
C GLU A 131 16.35 16.82 -20.12
N TYR A 132 16.18 18.14 -20.05
CA TYR A 132 16.45 19.05 -21.17
C TYR A 132 17.89 19.56 -21.11
N ASP A 133 18.54 19.70 -22.27
CA ASP A 133 19.85 20.30 -22.42
C ASP A 133 19.76 21.83 -22.29
N GLN A 134 20.35 22.33 -21.22
CA GLN A 134 20.50 23.74 -20.84
C GLN A 134 21.99 24.09 -20.67
N GLY A 135 22.91 23.24 -21.14
CA GLY A 135 24.35 23.41 -20.98
C GLY A 135 24.91 22.88 -19.63
N GLN A 136 24.09 22.17 -18.86
CA GLN A 136 24.46 21.64 -17.54
C GLN A 136 25.47 20.47 -17.60
N HIS A 137 25.63 19.84 -18.77
CA HIS A 137 26.58 18.74 -18.99
C HIS A 137 27.58 19.04 -20.13
N ASP A 138 28.17 20.24 -20.14
CA ASP A 138 29.08 20.69 -21.22
C ASP A 138 30.57 20.44 -20.95
N ALA A 139 30.93 19.91 -19.78
CA ALA A 139 32.31 19.61 -19.44
C ALA A 139 32.76 18.25 -20.04
N VAL A 140 33.91 18.25 -20.72
CA VAL A 140 34.61 17.02 -21.09
C VAL A 140 35.01 16.28 -19.82
N ARG A 141 34.63 15.01 -19.71
CA ARG A 141 34.89 14.20 -18.50
C ARG A 141 35.09 12.74 -18.84
N GLU A 142 35.82 12.06 -17.95
CA GLU A 142 36.01 10.62 -18.02
C GLU A 142 34.73 9.87 -17.59
N VAL A 143 34.37 8.84 -18.34
CA VAL A 143 33.19 8.00 -18.12
C VAL A 143 33.56 6.54 -18.34
N LEU A 144 32.75 5.59 -17.86
CA LEU A 144 33.03 4.17 -18.07
C LEU A 144 32.94 3.79 -19.56
N ALA A 145 31.89 4.27 -20.22
CA ALA A 145 31.61 3.96 -21.61
C ALA A 145 30.86 5.10 -22.31
N VAL A 146 30.83 5.04 -23.63
CA VAL A 146 30.03 5.91 -24.50
C VAL A 146 29.28 5.03 -25.51
N ASN A 147 28.17 5.53 -26.02
CA ASN A 147 27.32 4.77 -26.93
C ASN A 147 27.99 4.56 -28.30
N THR A 148 27.85 3.35 -28.86
CA THR A 148 28.34 3.03 -30.20
C THR A 148 27.61 3.77 -31.33
N ALA A 149 26.50 4.44 -31.03
CA ALA A 149 25.78 5.34 -31.95
C ALA A 149 26.59 6.58 -32.39
N GLY A 150 27.71 6.89 -31.74
CA GLY A 150 28.62 7.96 -32.13
C GLY A 150 30.06 7.80 -31.63
N MET A 151 30.46 6.59 -31.26
CA MET A 151 31.74 6.31 -30.61
C MET A 151 32.91 6.47 -31.59
N LEU A 152 33.87 7.34 -31.25
CA LEU A 152 35.17 7.43 -31.92
C LEU A 152 36.20 6.66 -31.10
N VAL A 153 36.83 5.64 -31.69
CA VAL A 153 37.77 4.75 -30.97
C VAL A 153 39.06 4.53 -31.75
N ARG A 154 40.21 4.50 -31.07
CA ARG A 154 41.49 4.14 -31.68
C ARG A 154 41.42 2.72 -32.24
N ARG A 155 41.77 2.55 -33.52
CA ARG A 155 41.69 1.25 -34.18
C ARG A 155 42.51 0.18 -33.47
N SER A 156 43.74 0.52 -33.06
CA SER A 156 44.63 -0.41 -32.37
C SER A 156 44.05 -0.91 -31.04
N VAL A 157 43.36 -0.04 -30.29
CA VAL A 157 42.68 -0.42 -29.03
C VAL A 157 41.45 -1.30 -29.31
N LEU A 158 40.65 -0.95 -30.32
CA LEU A 158 39.50 -1.75 -30.72
C LEU A 158 39.92 -3.18 -31.11
N GLU A 159 40.97 -3.32 -31.91
CA GLU A 159 41.51 -4.61 -32.36
C GLU A 159 42.19 -5.39 -31.23
N ALA A 160 43.02 -4.73 -30.40
CA ALA A 160 43.72 -5.36 -29.28
C ALA A 160 42.76 -5.97 -28.24
N LEU A 161 41.62 -5.31 -28.00
CA LEU A 161 40.59 -5.79 -27.08
C LEU A 161 39.67 -6.85 -27.70
N GLY A 162 39.85 -7.20 -28.97
CA GLY A 162 39.04 -8.19 -29.70
C GLY A 162 37.71 -7.64 -30.24
N GLY A 163 37.57 -6.31 -30.34
CA GLY A 163 36.37 -5.63 -30.82
C GLY A 163 35.23 -5.62 -29.80
N LEU A 164 34.00 -5.53 -30.29
CA LEU A 164 32.77 -5.70 -29.51
C LEU A 164 32.51 -7.19 -29.24
N ASP A 165 31.94 -7.51 -28.07
CA ASP A 165 31.72 -8.91 -27.64
C ASP A 165 30.49 -9.53 -28.35
N GLU A 166 30.67 -10.68 -29.00
CA GLU A 166 29.61 -11.37 -29.74
C GLU A 166 28.49 -11.95 -28.85
N GLU A 167 28.76 -12.16 -27.55
CA GLU A 167 27.75 -12.58 -26.58
C GLU A 167 26.69 -11.47 -26.32
N LEU A 168 27.00 -10.25 -26.77
CA LEU A 168 26.20 -9.04 -26.66
C LEU A 168 25.75 -8.55 -28.06
N PRO A 169 24.83 -9.26 -28.72
CA PRO A 169 24.54 -9.06 -30.14
C PRO A 169 23.88 -7.70 -30.47
N ILE A 170 23.25 -7.04 -29.49
CA ILE A 170 22.51 -5.78 -29.67
C ILE A 170 22.73 -4.82 -28.50
N PHE A 171 22.45 -5.26 -27.27
CA PHE A 171 22.49 -4.39 -26.10
C PHE A 171 23.74 -4.63 -25.25
N GLY A 172 24.25 -3.58 -24.60
CA GLY A 172 25.35 -3.64 -23.64
C GLY A 172 26.75 -3.78 -24.23
N ASN A 173 26.89 -3.86 -25.56
CA ASN A 173 28.20 -3.93 -26.22
C ASN A 173 29.06 -2.67 -25.98
N ASP A 174 28.41 -1.51 -25.87
CA ASP A 174 28.99 -0.21 -25.54
C ASP A 174 29.64 -0.22 -24.15
N ILE A 175 28.85 -0.60 -23.13
CA ILE A 175 29.29 -0.65 -21.73
C ILE A 175 30.35 -1.73 -21.52
N ASP A 176 30.17 -2.91 -22.13
CA ASP A 176 31.15 -3.98 -22.03
C ASP A 176 32.50 -3.59 -22.63
N PHE A 177 32.50 -2.97 -23.82
CA PHE A 177 33.73 -2.50 -24.46
C PHE A 177 34.41 -1.39 -23.64
N GLY A 178 33.65 -0.38 -23.18
CA GLY A 178 34.19 0.69 -22.33
C GLY A 178 34.78 0.16 -21.01
N TRP A 179 34.12 -0.82 -20.39
CA TRP A 179 34.63 -1.47 -19.18
C TRP A 179 35.92 -2.27 -19.47
N ARG A 180 35.98 -3.02 -20.58
CA ARG A 180 37.21 -3.71 -21.00
C ARG A 180 38.35 -2.73 -21.29
N ALA A 181 38.07 -1.62 -21.96
CA ALA A 181 39.04 -0.55 -22.24
C ALA A 181 39.57 0.06 -20.94
N ALA A 182 38.68 0.41 -20.00
CA ALA A 182 39.06 0.94 -18.69
C ALA A 182 39.91 -0.06 -17.89
N LEU A 183 39.57 -1.35 -17.90
CA LEU A 183 40.37 -2.40 -17.25
C LEU A 183 41.75 -2.61 -17.90
N ALA A 184 41.91 -2.27 -19.18
CA ALA A 184 43.18 -2.28 -19.88
C ALA A 184 43.96 -0.95 -19.73
N GLY A 185 43.46 0.00 -18.93
CA GLY A 185 44.11 1.28 -18.67
C GLY A 185 43.84 2.37 -19.72
N HIS A 186 42.94 2.12 -20.67
CA HIS A 186 42.54 3.11 -21.67
C HIS A 186 41.42 4.00 -21.14
N ARG A 187 41.51 5.31 -21.39
CA ARG A 187 40.49 6.27 -20.96
C ARG A 187 39.38 6.44 -22.00
N THR A 188 38.16 6.55 -21.50
CA THR A 188 36.97 6.89 -22.28
C THR A 188 36.48 8.27 -21.85
N LEU A 189 36.37 9.23 -22.77
CA LEU A 189 35.85 10.57 -22.49
C LEU A 189 34.53 10.80 -23.22
N VAL A 190 33.60 11.48 -22.54
CA VAL A 190 32.48 12.13 -23.23
C VAL A 190 32.91 13.54 -23.63
N VAL A 191 32.61 13.92 -24.88
CA VAL A 191 32.91 15.22 -25.49
C VAL A 191 31.60 15.93 -25.78
N PRO A 192 31.07 16.73 -24.84
CA PRO A 192 29.74 17.31 -24.95
C PRO A 192 29.54 18.30 -26.10
N GLN A 193 30.63 18.85 -26.62
CA GLN A 193 30.69 19.74 -27.77
C GLN A 193 30.29 19.01 -29.06
N ALA A 194 30.60 17.71 -29.14
CA ALA A 194 30.13 16.85 -30.23
C ALA A 194 28.70 16.39 -29.93
N VAL A 195 27.74 16.75 -30.79
CA VAL A 195 26.32 16.39 -30.63
C VAL A 195 25.88 15.40 -31.70
N VAL A 196 25.21 14.33 -31.29
CA VAL A 196 24.55 13.39 -32.21
C VAL A 196 23.09 13.23 -31.80
N PHE A 197 22.18 13.36 -32.77
CA PHE A 197 20.76 13.08 -32.55
C PHE A 197 20.48 11.61 -32.81
N HIS A 198 19.86 10.92 -31.85
CA HIS A 198 19.62 9.47 -31.92
C HIS A 198 18.14 9.16 -31.69
N ALA A 199 17.58 8.26 -32.51
CA ALA A 199 16.18 7.86 -32.40
C ALA A 199 15.93 6.69 -31.45
N GLU A 200 16.97 5.91 -31.10
CA GLU A 200 16.89 4.71 -30.26
C GLU A 200 15.86 3.68 -30.76
N ALA A 201 15.79 3.47 -32.08
CA ALA A 201 14.68 2.73 -32.71
C ALA A 201 14.53 1.30 -32.17
N ALA A 202 15.64 0.63 -31.83
CA ALA A 202 15.64 -0.70 -31.23
C ALA A 202 15.24 -0.69 -29.73
N HIS A 203 15.73 0.27 -28.94
CA HIS A 203 15.43 0.37 -27.51
C HIS A 203 13.97 0.79 -27.25
N ARG A 204 13.41 1.65 -28.13
CA ARG A 204 11.99 2.05 -28.09
C ARG A 204 11.04 1.00 -28.68
N GLY A 205 11.57 -0.10 -29.22
CA GLY A 205 10.78 -1.16 -29.85
C GLY A 205 10.09 -0.74 -31.15
N LEU A 206 10.49 0.40 -31.74
CA LEU A 206 9.99 0.91 -33.02
C LEU A 206 10.49 0.06 -34.19
N ARG A 207 11.69 -0.53 -34.04
CA ARG A 207 12.28 -1.48 -35.01
C ARG A 207 12.39 -2.87 -34.41
N ARG A 208 11.80 -3.86 -35.09
CA ARG A 208 11.90 -5.28 -34.70
C ARG A 208 12.97 -5.94 -35.57
N THR A 209 14.05 -6.40 -34.96
CA THR A 209 15.08 -7.18 -35.66
C THR A 209 14.87 -8.68 -35.41
N PRO A 210 15.36 -9.56 -36.30
CA PRO A 210 15.35 -11.01 -36.08
C PRO A 210 16.07 -11.42 -34.77
N LEU A 211 16.99 -10.57 -34.30
CA LEU A 211 17.82 -10.78 -33.12
C LEU A 211 17.15 -10.30 -31.81
N THR A 212 16.28 -9.27 -31.82
CA THR A 212 15.51 -8.85 -30.62
C THR A 212 14.26 -9.69 -30.39
N GLY A 213 13.60 -10.18 -31.45
CA GLY A 213 12.33 -10.90 -31.34
C GLY A 213 11.24 -10.10 -30.61
N ARG A 214 10.40 -10.79 -29.81
CA ARG A 214 9.33 -10.19 -28.96
C ARG A 214 9.79 -9.82 -27.54
N HIS A 215 11.06 -10.02 -27.20
CA HIS A 215 11.55 -10.01 -25.82
C HIS A 215 12.74 -9.04 -25.61
N THR A 216 12.52 -7.74 -25.84
CA THR A 216 13.56 -6.70 -25.63
C THR A 216 14.07 -6.69 -24.19
N HIS A 217 13.18 -6.83 -23.21
CA HIS A 217 13.53 -6.85 -21.78
C HIS A 217 14.46 -8.01 -21.41
N TYR A 218 14.19 -9.22 -21.95
CA TYR A 218 15.09 -10.37 -21.78
C TYR A 218 16.50 -10.08 -22.30
N GLN A 219 16.63 -9.49 -23.49
CA GLN A 219 17.93 -9.21 -24.12
C GLN A 219 18.72 -8.16 -23.32
N GLU A 220 18.07 -7.06 -22.92
CA GLU A 220 18.68 -6.02 -22.08
C GLU A 220 19.13 -6.61 -20.73
N ARG A 221 18.27 -7.41 -20.09
CA ARG A 221 18.59 -8.00 -18.79
C ARG A 221 19.70 -9.04 -18.89
N ARG A 222 19.73 -9.86 -19.95
CA ARG A 222 20.81 -10.80 -20.18
C ARG A 222 22.13 -10.07 -20.38
N ALA A 223 22.15 -9.03 -21.21
CA ALA A 223 23.33 -8.21 -21.47
C ALA A 223 23.87 -7.55 -20.19
N ALA A 224 22.99 -6.97 -19.38
CA ALA A 224 23.30 -6.40 -18.07
C ALA A 224 23.98 -7.39 -17.12
N LEU A 225 23.38 -8.57 -16.95
CA LEU A 225 23.89 -9.63 -16.08
C LEU A 225 25.23 -10.18 -16.58
N PHE A 226 25.34 -10.46 -17.88
CA PHE A 226 26.55 -10.98 -18.50
C PHE A 226 27.71 -9.98 -18.38
N THR A 227 27.50 -8.73 -18.77
CA THR A 227 28.52 -7.66 -18.71
C THR A 227 29.04 -7.47 -17.29
N SER A 228 28.15 -7.46 -16.30
CA SER A 228 28.53 -7.32 -14.88
C SER A 228 29.38 -8.50 -14.39
N LEU A 229 28.93 -9.72 -14.66
CA LEU A 229 29.62 -10.93 -14.19
C LEU A 229 30.92 -11.22 -14.95
N ALA A 230 31.02 -10.81 -16.21
CA ALA A 230 32.19 -11.05 -17.03
C ALA A 230 33.31 -10.03 -16.77
N ASN A 231 33.00 -8.82 -16.28
CA ASN A 231 33.99 -7.78 -15.99
C ASN A 231 34.38 -7.63 -14.50
N VAL A 232 33.55 -8.08 -13.55
CA VAL A 232 33.85 -7.95 -12.11
C VAL A 232 35.17 -8.63 -11.73
N SER A 233 35.86 -8.16 -10.69
CA SER A 233 37.08 -8.81 -10.19
C SER A 233 36.83 -10.27 -9.77
N SER A 234 37.82 -11.16 -9.96
CA SER A 234 37.69 -12.59 -9.64
C SER A 234 37.40 -12.85 -8.15
N ARG A 235 37.85 -11.97 -7.24
CA ARG A 235 37.57 -12.06 -5.81
C ARG A 235 36.11 -11.73 -5.47
N ALA A 236 35.50 -10.80 -6.20
CA ALA A 236 34.13 -10.36 -5.95
C ALA A 236 33.07 -11.16 -6.74
N LEU A 237 33.50 -12.06 -7.64
CA LEU A 237 32.62 -12.86 -8.50
C LEU A 237 31.62 -13.71 -7.71
N PRO A 238 32.00 -14.52 -6.69
CA PRO A 238 31.02 -15.37 -5.99
C PRO A 238 29.92 -14.55 -5.32
N TRP A 239 30.29 -13.43 -4.70
CA TRP A 239 29.34 -12.50 -4.09
C TRP A 239 28.41 -11.86 -5.12
N HIS A 240 28.95 -11.36 -6.24
CA HIS A 240 28.13 -10.73 -7.30
C HIS A 240 27.21 -11.74 -7.98
N TYR A 241 27.67 -12.98 -8.17
CA TYR A 241 26.87 -14.07 -8.73
C TYR A 241 25.63 -14.34 -7.87
N VAL A 242 25.81 -14.54 -6.56
CA VAL A 242 24.68 -14.77 -5.64
C VAL A 242 23.80 -13.52 -5.52
N ARG A 243 24.41 -12.33 -5.36
CA ARG A 243 23.69 -11.06 -5.22
C ARG A 243 22.80 -10.76 -6.42
N LEU A 244 23.29 -10.95 -7.64
CA LEU A 244 22.51 -10.70 -8.86
C LEU A 244 21.39 -11.74 -9.03
N PHE A 245 21.65 -13.01 -8.70
CA PHE A 245 20.63 -14.06 -8.73
C PHE A 245 19.48 -13.75 -7.76
N MET A 246 19.79 -13.45 -6.50
CA MET A 246 18.80 -13.08 -5.47
C MET A 246 18.08 -11.77 -5.82
N GLY A 247 18.82 -10.78 -6.32
CA GLY A 247 18.25 -9.51 -6.77
C GLY A 247 17.28 -9.66 -7.93
N SER A 248 17.59 -10.53 -8.91
CA SER A 248 16.67 -10.87 -10.00
C SER A 248 15.42 -11.59 -9.50
N LEU A 249 15.55 -12.51 -8.53
CA LEU A 249 14.39 -13.18 -7.93
C LEU A 249 13.46 -12.17 -7.24
N LEU A 250 14.01 -11.22 -6.50
CA LEU A 250 13.24 -10.14 -5.88
C LEU A 250 12.54 -9.26 -6.94
N ARG A 251 13.20 -9.00 -8.08
CA ARG A 251 12.60 -8.27 -9.21
C ARG A 251 11.45 -9.04 -9.86
N VAL A 252 11.58 -10.37 -10.01
CA VAL A 252 10.49 -11.23 -10.48
C VAL A 252 9.27 -11.09 -9.55
N VAL A 253 9.47 -11.15 -8.23
CA VAL A 253 8.41 -10.92 -7.25
C VAL A 253 7.81 -9.52 -7.40
N GLY A 254 8.64 -8.49 -7.57
CA GLY A 254 8.18 -7.11 -7.83
C GLY A 254 7.34 -6.98 -9.10
N TYR A 255 7.76 -7.59 -10.21
CA TYR A 255 7.01 -7.60 -11.47
C TYR A 255 5.68 -8.37 -11.33
N LEU A 256 5.67 -9.49 -10.61
CA LEU A 256 4.43 -10.22 -10.31
C LEU A 256 3.46 -9.39 -9.45
N ALA A 257 3.97 -8.68 -8.43
CA ALA A 257 3.17 -7.79 -7.59
C ALA A 257 2.48 -6.68 -8.41
N VAL A 258 3.12 -6.25 -9.50
CA VAL A 258 2.64 -5.20 -10.42
C VAL A 258 1.95 -5.77 -11.67
N ARG A 259 1.71 -7.09 -11.70
CA ARG A 259 1.06 -7.84 -12.79
C ARG A 259 1.79 -7.74 -14.14
N SER A 260 3.09 -7.46 -14.17
CA SER A 260 3.89 -7.52 -15.40
C SER A 260 4.47 -8.92 -15.61
N VAL A 261 3.59 -9.93 -15.75
CA VAL A 261 3.97 -11.35 -15.89
C VAL A 261 4.97 -11.58 -17.02
N GLY A 262 4.83 -10.87 -18.15
CA GLY A 262 5.78 -10.94 -19.26
C GLY A 262 7.19 -10.51 -18.87
N GLU A 263 7.33 -9.38 -18.15
CA GLU A 263 8.63 -8.89 -17.66
C GLU A 263 9.19 -9.78 -16.56
N ALA A 264 8.32 -10.37 -15.71
CA ALA A 264 8.74 -11.36 -14.72
C ALA A 264 9.32 -12.62 -15.37
N LEU A 265 8.66 -13.13 -16.43
CA LEU A 265 9.16 -14.27 -17.20
C LEU A 265 10.45 -13.93 -17.96
N ASP A 266 10.55 -12.75 -18.55
CA ASP A 266 11.74 -12.28 -19.25
C ASP A 266 12.93 -12.11 -18.28
N GLU A 267 12.71 -11.54 -17.09
CA GLU A 267 13.72 -11.40 -16.02
C GLU A 267 14.20 -12.77 -15.53
N LEU A 268 13.28 -13.72 -15.31
CA LEU A 268 13.60 -15.08 -14.89
C LEU A 268 14.38 -15.82 -15.98
N ALA A 269 13.92 -15.76 -17.23
CA ALA A 269 14.58 -16.37 -18.38
C ALA A 269 15.99 -15.81 -18.58
N ALA A 270 16.17 -14.49 -18.49
CA ALA A 270 17.48 -13.84 -18.60
C ALA A 270 18.42 -14.33 -17.50
N THR A 271 17.92 -14.39 -16.26
CA THR A 271 18.70 -14.84 -15.11
C THR A 271 19.13 -16.30 -15.25
N LEU A 272 18.21 -17.20 -15.61
CA LEU A 272 18.49 -18.62 -15.84
C LEU A 272 19.44 -18.83 -17.02
N SER A 273 19.37 -18.00 -18.07
CA SER A 273 20.25 -18.12 -19.23
C SER A 273 21.73 -17.86 -18.90
N VAL A 274 22.01 -16.87 -18.04
CA VAL A 274 23.38 -16.52 -17.62
C VAL A 274 23.88 -17.44 -16.51
N HIS A 275 23.06 -17.68 -15.47
CA HIS A 275 23.45 -18.52 -14.33
C HIS A 275 23.46 -20.01 -14.67
N GLY A 276 22.69 -20.43 -15.68
CA GLY A 276 22.68 -21.80 -16.18
C GLY A 276 23.90 -22.15 -17.05
N ARG A 277 24.70 -21.17 -17.48
CA ARG A 277 25.86 -21.36 -18.37
C ARG A 277 27.17 -20.83 -17.79
N PRO A 278 27.61 -21.31 -16.60
CA PRO A 278 28.81 -20.78 -15.94
C PRO A 278 30.09 -20.99 -16.77
N ARG A 279 30.16 -22.04 -17.60
CA ARG A 279 31.33 -22.29 -18.47
C ARG A 279 31.52 -21.21 -19.52
N GLN A 280 30.43 -20.69 -20.10
CA GLN A 280 30.45 -19.61 -21.08
C GLN A 280 30.97 -18.32 -20.43
N LEU A 281 30.46 -18.01 -19.23
CA LEU A 281 30.95 -16.88 -18.43
C LEU A 281 32.44 -17.00 -18.09
N LEU A 282 32.89 -18.18 -17.67
CA LEU A 282 34.31 -18.42 -17.36
C LEU A 282 35.20 -18.33 -18.61
N ALA A 283 34.72 -18.79 -19.77
CA ALA A 283 35.44 -18.67 -21.03
C ALA A 283 35.62 -17.19 -21.43
N ALA A 284 34.55 -16.40 -21.40
CA ALA A 284 34.61 -14.96 -21.66
C ALA A 284 35.58 -14.25 -20.70
N ARG A 285 35.58 -14.61 -19.42
CA ARG A 285 36.52 -14.05 -18.42
C ARG A 285 37.98 -14.40 -18.71
N ARG A 286 38.26 -15.62 -19.19
CA ARG A 286 39.62 -16.06 -19.56
C ARG A 286 40.11 -15.30 -20.78
N GLU A 287 39.28 -15.25 -21.83
CA GLU A 287 39.57 -14.51 -23.06
C GLU A 287 39.87 -13.04 -22.80
N ARG A 288 39.08 -12.39 -21.92
CA ARG A 288 39.31 -11.01 -21.47
C ARG A 288 40.59 -10.82 -20.66
N ALA A 289 40.99 -11.83 -19.89
CA ALA A 289 42.24 -11.79 -19.13
C ALA A 289 43.46 -11.98 -20.04
N GLU A 290 43.36 -12.83 -21.06
CA GLU A 290 44.42 -13.09 -22.05
C GLU A 290 44.69 -11.87 -22.94
N ARG A 291 43.66 -11.10 -23.30
CA ARG A 291 43.80 -9.87 -24.11
C ARG A 291 44.22 -8.63 -23.32
N ARG A 292 44.21 -8.69 -21.98
CA ARG A 292 44.60 -7.54 -21.16
C ARG A 292 46.12 -7.46 -21.07
N VAL A 293 46.66 -6.27 -21.35
CA VAL A 293 48.07 -5.97 -21.13
C VAL A 293 48.23 -5.36 -19.73
N GLY A 294 48.79 -6.14 -18.79
CA GLY A 294 49.11 -5.68 -17.44
C GLY A 294 48.03 -5.93 -16.37
N GLU A 295 48.25 -5.36 -15.17
CA GLU A 295 47.30 -5.47 -14.06
C GLU A 295 46.05 -4.62 -14.32
N PRO A 296 44.85 -5.10 -13.92
CA PRO A 296 43.61 -4.36 -14.13
C PRO A 296 43.62 -3.03 -13.38
N ALA A 297 43.37 -1.93 -14.10
CA ALA A 297 43.21 -0.61 -13.51
C ALA A 297 41.99 -0.55 -12.57
N ASP A 298 42.03 0.35 -11.58
CA ASP A 298 40.89 0.57 -10.69
C ASP A 298 39.80 1.38 -11.39
N VAL A 299 38.70 0.70 -11.71
CA VAL A 299 37.54 1.27 -12.40
C VAL A 299 36.42 1.68 -11.46
N ARG A 300 36.60 1.55 -10.13
CA ARG A 300 35.53 1.80 -9.14
C ARG A 300 34.96 3.21 -9.20
N SER A 301 35.78 4.22 -9.51
CA SER A 301 35.35 5.62 -9.66
C SER A 301 34.44 5.86 -10.87
N LEU A 302 34.51 4.98 -11.88
CA LEU A 302 33.72 5.07 -13.11
C LEU A 302 32.38 4.31 -13.00
N LEU A 303 32.23 3.44 -12.00
CA LEU A 303 31.00 2.70 -11.74
C LEU A 303 30.00 3.53 -10.92
N ALA A 304 28.71 3.26 -11.11
CA ALA A 304 27.69 3.96 -10.34
C ALA A 304 27.79 3.63 -8.83
N PRO A 305 27.44 4.58 -7.94
CA PRO A 305 27.46 4.35 -6.50
C PRO A 305 26.61 3.15 -6.07
N ALA A 306 27.09 2.39 -5.09
CA ALA A 306 26.44 1.16 -4.63
C ALA A 306 25.01 1.36 -4.08
N TRP A 307 24.67 2.59 -3.64
CA TRP A 307 23.36 2.95 -3.10
C TRP A 307 22.31 3.29 -4.19
N LEU A 308 22.75 3.64 -5.41
CA LEU A 308 21.86 4.15 -6.47
C LEU A 308 20.72 3.17 -6.85
N PRO A 309 20.96 1.84 -6.97
CA PRO A 309 19.88 0.88 -7.23
C PRO A 309 18.78 0.87 -6.16
N TYR A 310 19.14 1.11 -4.90
CA TYR A 310 18.18 1.11 -3.79
C TYR A 310 17.32 2.36 -3.81
N ARG A 311 17.89 3.52 -4.19
CA ARG A 311 17.13 4.75 -4.43
C ARG A 311 16.07 4.53 -5.52
N HIS A 312 16.43 3.95 -6.67
CA HIS A 312 15.45 3.67 -7.71
C HIS A 312 14.37 2.66 -7.29
N GLY A 313 14.71 1.70 -6.44
CA GLY A 313 13.74 0.79 -5.82
C GLY A 313 12.74 1.54 -4.93
N LEU A 314 13.22 2.48 -4.11
CA LEU A 314 12.38 3.34 -3.28
C LEU A 314 11.51 4.25 -4.14
N ASP A 315 12.08 4.92 -5.15
CA ASP A 315 11.37 5.80 -6.08
C ASP A 315 10.22 5.05 -6.79
N PHE A 316 10.47 3.80 -7.21
CA PHE A 316 9.43 2.94 -7.80
C PHE A 316 8.31 2.61 -6.82
N VAL A 317 8.64 2.28 -5.56
CA VAL A 317 7.64 2.00 -4.52
C VAL A 317 6.85 3.27 -4.17
N THR A 318 7.49 4.43 -4.10
CA THR A 318 6.81 5.71 -3.87
C THR A 318 5.96 6.13 -5.06
N ASP A 319 6.39 5.86 -6.29
CA ASP A 319 5.61 6.08 -7.51
C ASP A 319 4.40 5.13 -7.56
N LEU A 320 4.57 3.87 -7.17
CA LEU A 320 3.49 2.89 -7.08
C LEU A 320 2.49 3.25 -5.98
N ALA A 321 2.97 3.68 -4.81
CA ALA A 321 2.14 4.17 -3.72
C ALA A 321 1.40 5.45 -4.12
N SER A 322 2.09 6.38 -4.78
CA SER A 322 1.49 7.61 -5.32
C SER A 322 0.46 7.30 -6.39
N ALA A 323 0.73 6.38 -7.32
CA ALA A 323 -0.21 5.96 -8.35
C ALA A 323 -1.41 5.18 -7.79
N ALA A 324 -1.19 4.29 -6.81
CA ALA A 324 -2.27 3.58 -6.13
C ALA A 324 -3.17 4.54 -5.34
N THR A 325 -2.62 5.68 -4.92
CA THR A 325 -3.31 6.70 -4.14
C THR A 325 -3.87 7.86 -4.99
N SER A 326 -3.33 8.17 -6.17
CA SER A 326 -3.79 9.31 -7.01
C SER A 326 -4.85 8.94 -8.05
N GLN A 327 -5.12 7.65 -8.24
CA GLN A 327 -5.91 7.14 -9.37
C GLN A 327 -7.31 7.72 -9.56
N ALA A 328 -7.96 8.23 -8.51
CA ALA A 328 -9.33 8.73 -8.56
C ALA A 328 -9.45 10.20 -9.04
N ALA A 329 -8.40 11.02 -8.88
CA ALA A 329 -8.40 12.39 -9.43
C ALA A 329 -8.40 12.34 -10.97
N ASP A 330 -7.60 11.45 -11.55
CA ASP A 330 -7.58 11.22 -12.99
C ASP A 330 -8.88 10.64 -13.58
N VAL A 331 -9.77 10.05 -12.77
CA VAL A 331 -11.06 9.49 -13.23
C VAL A 331 -12.01 10.61 -13.62
N ALA A 332 -12.02 11.70 -12.84
CA ALA A 332 -12.83 12.87 -13.11
C ALA A 332 -12.33 13.64 -14.35
N GLU A 333 -11.02 13.79 -14.48
CA GLU A 333 -10.37 14.49 -15.59
C GLU A 333 -10.56 13.76 -16.93
N ARG A 334 -10.44 12.42 -16.94
CA ARG A 334 -10.61 11.63 -18.17
C ARG A 334 -12.07 11.47 -18.62
N ARG A 335 -13.03 11.52 -17.69
CA ARG A 335 -14.46 11.51 -18.04
C ARG A 335 -14.89 12.80 -18.73
N ARG A 336 -14.19 13.92 -18.49
CA ARG A 336 -14.32 15.17 -19.27
C ARG A 336 -13.84 14.99 -20.70
N LEU A 337 -12.69 14.36 -20.89
CA LEU A 337 -12.14 14.09 -22.23
C LEU A 337 -13.06 13.17 -23.04
N ALA A 338 -13.68 12.16 -22.41
CA ALA A 338 -14.62 11.26 -23.06
C ALA A 338 -16.02 11.86 -23.34
N ARG A 339 -16.40 12.97 -22.68
CA ARG A 339 -17.69 13.66 -22.89
C ARG A 339 -17.64 14.78 -23.94
N THR A 340 -16.47 15.02 -24.56
CA THR A 340 -16.30 16.06 -25.58
C THR A 340 -15.83 15.42 -26.89
N PRO A 341 -16.73 14.90 -27.76
CA PRO A 341 -16.33 14.19 -28.97
C PRO A 341 -15.77 15.10 -30.08
N ASP A 342 -16.04 16.40 -30.04
CA ASP A 342 -15.70 17.35 -31.12
C ASP A 342 -14.98 18.60 -30.59
N ALA A 343 -13.69 18.48 -30.25
CA ALA A 343 -12.84 19.65 -30.07
C ALA A 343 -11.92 19.81 -31.29
N VAL A 344 -12.41 20.57 -32.27
CA VAL A 344 -11.60 21.28 -33.27
C VAL A 344 -10.49 22.05 -32.54
N PRO A 345 -9.25 22.16 -33.07
CA PRO A 345 -8.22 22.98 -32.44
C PRO A 345 -8.63 24.46 -32.51
N ALA A 346 -9.35 24.93 -31.50
CA ALA A 346 -9.80 26.31 -31.38
C ALA A 346 -8.67 27.15 -30.76
N GLY A 347 -8.17 28.10 -31.55
CA GLY A 347 -7.10 29.01 -31.18
C GLY A 347 -7.48 30.04 -30.12
N ARG A 348 -6.43 30.55 -29.48
CA ARG A 348 -6.19 31.88 -28.87
C ARG A 348 -7.16 32.51 -27.85
N ASP A 349 -8.38 32.04 -27.62
CA ASP A 349 -9.32 32.70 -26.69
C ASP A 349 -9.51 32.02 -25.32
N GLN A 350 -8.78 30.95 -24.99
CA GLN A 350 -8.92 30.24 -23.69
C GLN A 350 -8.03 30.74 -22.53
N ARG A 351 -7.23 31.80 -22.71
CA ARG A 351 -6.31 32.32 -21.67
C ARG A 351 -6.96 33.23 -20.60
N ARG A 352 -8.25 33.07 -20.29
CA ARG A 352 -8.93 33.90 -19.27
C ARG A 352 -9.68 33.12 -18.18
N GLY A 353 -9.43 31.82 -18.03
CA GLY A 353 -9.93 31.03 -16.89
C GLY A 353 -8.81 30.70 -15.89
N SER A 354 -8.95 31.27 -14.68
CA SER A 354 -8.22 30.99 -13.42
C SER A 354 -6.69 31.17 -13.40
N ALA A 355 -6.26 32.21 -12.67
CA ALA A 355 -4.89 32.40 -12.16
C ALA A 355 -4.37 31.26 -11.24
N GLU A 356 -5.21 30.25 -10.98
CA GLU A 356 -4.91 29.11 -10.11
C GLU A 356 -4.16 27.98 -10.84
N ASP A 357 -4.34 27.83 -12.16
CA ASP A 357 -3.58 26.84 -12.97
C ASP A 357 -2.17 27.36 -13.30
N ASP A 358 -2.00 28.68 -13.40
CA ASP A 358 -0.70 29.33 -13.63
C ASP A 358 0.20 29.28 -12.37
N GLU A 359 -0.37 29.28 -11.15
CA GLU A 359 0.39 29.09 -9.90
C GLU A 359 0.89 27.65 -9.74
N GLU A 360 0.09 26.65 -10.14
CA GLU A 360 0.47 25.22 -10.02
C GLU A 360 1.53 24.83 -11.05
N ALA A 361 1.58 25.52 -12.20
CA ALA A 361 2.65 25.43 -13.20
C ALA A 361 3.92 26.22 -12.85
N TYR A 362 3.85 27.23 -11.96
CA TYR A 362 5.01 27.95 -11.42
C TYR A 362 5.62 27.25 -10.19
N LEU A 363 4.83 26.47 -9.44
CA LEU A 363 5.26 25.78 -8.22
C LEU A 363 5.89 24.39 -8.46
N THR A 364 5.86 23.88 -9.70
CA THR A 364 6.53 22.63 -10.10
C THR A 364 8.06 22.68 -9.94
N ASP A 365 8.64 23.87 -9.75
CA ASP A 365 10.08 24.10 -9.63
C ASP A 365 10.57 24.37 -8.19
N THR A 366 9.71 24.18 -7.17
CA THR A 366 10.09 24.39 -5.76
C THR A 366 9.94 23.12 -4.93
N GLY A 367 10.97 22.79 -4.14
CA GLY A 367 11.05 21.54 -3.38
C GLY A 367 9.87 21.29 -2.42
N LEU A 368 9.67 20.01 -2.07
CA LEU A 368 8.56 19.49 -1.24
C LEU A 368 8.25 20.31 0.02
N VAL A 369 9.28 20.86 0.68
CA VAL A 369 9.13 21.65 1.92
C VAL A 369 8.49 23.01 1.64
N ALA A 370 8.90 23.70 0.57
CA ALA A 370 8.31 24.97 0.18
C ALA A 370 6.83 24.78 -0.21
N ARG A 371 6.53 23.72 -0.98
CA ARG A 371 5.16 23.36 -1.38
C ARG A 371 4.23 23.06 -0.20
N PHE A 372 4.78 22.52 0.90
CA PHE A 372 4.03 22.26 2.12
C PHE A 372 3.66 23.56 2.85
N PHE A 373 4.61 24.46 3.04
CA PHE A 373 4.38 25.72 3.75
C PHE A 373 3.61 26.76 2.93
N THR A 374 3.65 26.69 1.59
CA THR A 374 2.86 27.58 0.71
C THR A 374 1.42 27.14 0.53
N ASN A 375 1.06 25.89 0.86
CA ASN A 375 -0.30 25.39 0.72
C ASN A 375 -1.11 25.52 2.03
N PRO A 376 -2.03 26.50 2.15
CA PRO A 376 -2.76 26.74 3.40
C PRO A 376 -3.63 25.55 3.83
N VAL A 377 -4.12 24.75 2.88
CA VAL A 377 -4.90 23.55 3.18
C VAL A 377 -4.03 22.48 3.84
N ALA A 378 -2.80 22.28 3.35
CA ALA A 378 -1.87 21.31 3.92
C ALA A 378 -1.52 21.69 5.36
N VAL A 379 -1.28 22.98 5.62
CA VAL A 379 -1.03 23.52 6.96
C VAL A 379 -2.22 23.27 7.90
N VAL A 380 -3.46 23.58 7.47
CA VAL A 380 -4.65 23.34 8.31
C VAL A 380 -4.87 21.85 8.60
N MET A 381 -4.72 20.97 7.61
CA MET A 381 -4.89 19.53 7.79
C MET A 381 -3.84 18.95 8.74
N VAL A 382 -2.59 19.41 8.66
CA VAL A 382 -1.51 18.97 9.57
C VAL A 382 -1.70 19.55 10.96
N LEU A 383 -2.05 20.82 11.10
CA LEU A 383 -2.37 21.42 12.39
C LEU A 383 -3.53 20.69 13.09
N PHE A 384 -4.59 20.37 12.35
CA PHE A 384 -5.67 19.54 12.86
C PHE A 384 -5.17 18.16 13.29
N GLY A 385 -4.34 17.50 12.48
CA GLY A 385 -3.74 16.21 12.83
C GLY A 385 -2.93 16.27 14.13
N ILE A 386 -2.13 17.31 14.34
CA ILE A 386 -1.37 17.54 15.57
C ILE A 386 -2.31 17.76 16.76
N LEU A 387 -3.34 18.60 16.61
CA LEU A 387 -4.32 18.85 17.67
C LEU A 387 -5.13 17.60 18.00
N ALA A 388 -5.50 16.79 17.01
CA ALA A 388 -6.17 15.51 17.21
C ALA A 388 -5.29 14.51 17.96
N LEU A 389 -3.99 14.43 17.64
CA LEU A 389 -3.03 13.60 18.39
C LEU A 389 -2.84 14.10 19.83
N LEU A 390 -2.86 15.42 20.04
CA LEU A 390 -2.79 16.01 21.37
C LEU A 390 -4.06 15.72 22.19
N ALA A 391 -5.24 15.78 21.57
CA ALA A 391 -6.50 15.40 22.19
C ALA A 391 -6.52 13.90 22.53
N ALA A 392 -5.97 13.07 21.63
CA ALA A 392 -5.87 11.63 21.82
C ALA A 392 -4.69 11.19 22.70
N ARG A 393 -3.97 12.11 23.35
CA ARG A 393 -2.71 11.82 24.08
C ARG A 393 -2.82 10.74 25.16
N GLU A 394 -4.04 10.53 25.68
CA GLU A 394 -4.28 9.53 26.71
C GLU A 394 -4.16 8.11 26.16
N ALA A 395 -4.37 7.93 24.85
CA ALA A 395 -4.16 6.69 24.14
C ALA A 395 -2.68 6.31 23.91
N PHE A 396 -1.71 7.11 24.36
CA PHE A 396 -0.29 6.73 24.31
C PHE A 396 0.06 5.66 25.36
N GLY A 397 0.64 4.55 24.90
CA GLY A 397 1.08 3.45 25.75
C GLY A 397 0.07 2.29 25.79
N SER A 398 0.20 1.40 26.77
CA SER A 398 -0.80 0.37 27.06
C SER A 398 -2.05 1.02 27.66
N ILE A 399 -3.16 0.92 26.94
CA ILE A 399 -4.45 1.50 27.32
C ILE A 399 -5.45 0.37 27.56
N THR A 400 -6.25 0.50 28.62
CA THR A 400 -7.28 -0.47 29.01
C THR A 400 -8.51 0.29 29.53
N GLY A 401 -9.64 -0.38 29.75
CA GLY A 401 -10.83 0.24 30.36
C GLY A 401 -11.96 0.53 29.38
N GLY A 402 -13.17 0.71 29.91
CA GLY A 402 -14.40 0.79 29.12
C GLY A 402 -14.63 -0.48 28.30
N ALA A 403 -14.70 -0.33 26.98
CA ALA A 403 -14.83 -1.42 26.01
C ALA A 403 -13.48 -2.07 25.62
N LEU A 404 -12.36 -1.67 26.23
CA LEU A 404 -11.03 -2.15 25.86
C LEU A 404 -10.40 -3.05 26.94
N SER A 405 -10.13 -4.30 26.59
CA SER A 405 -9.38 -5.24 27.44
C SER A 405 -7.86 -4.97 27.41
N PRO A 406 -7.09 -5.46 28.40
CA PRO A 406 -5.63 -5.45 28.35
C PRO A 406 -5.07 -6.07 27.06
N VAL A 407 -3.97 -5.51 26.56
CA VAL A 407 -3.31 -6.02 25.35
C VAL A 407 -2.35 -7.15 25.75
N PRO A 408 -2.25 -8.26 24.99
CA PRO A 408 -1.35 -9.36 25.34
C PRO A 408 0.12 -8.92 25.34
N ALA A 409 0.96 -9.63 26.09
CA ALA A 409 2.38 -9.31 26.22
C ALA A 409 3.16 -9.45 24.89
N GLU A 410 2.85 -10.48 24.09
CA GLU A 410 3.61 -10.78 22.88
C GLU A 410 2.73 -10.86 21.62
N ALA A 411 3.32 -10.52 20.46
CA ALA A 411 2.67 -10.71 19.17
C ALA A 411 2.40 -12.19 18.85
N GLY A 412 3.17 -13.10 19.48
CA GLY A 412 2.98 -14.54 19.36
C GLY A 412 1.61 -15.00 19.86
N ASP A 413 1.04 -14.31 20.86
CA ASP A 413 -0.25 -14.66 21.46
C ASP A 413 -1.40 -14.47 20.47
N TRP A 414 -1.42 -13.35 19.75
CA TRP A 414 -2.38 -13.15 18.67
C TRP A 414 -2.19 -14.12 17.49
N TRP A 415 -0.96 -14.53 17.17
CA TRP A 415 -0.72 -15.56 16.16
C TRP A 415 -1.22 -16.93 16.60
N ARG A 416 -0.98 -17.29 17.86
CA ARG A 416 -1.49 -18.52 18.48
C ARG A 416 -3.02 -18.51 18.47
N LEU A 417 -3.64 -17.45 18.97
CA LEU A 417 -5.08 -17.24 18.95
C LEU A 417 -5.67 -17.35 17.53
N HIS A 418 -5.03 -16.75 16.52
CA HIS A 418 -5.50 -16.85 15.14
C HIS A 418 -5.34 -18.26 14.52
N THR A 419 -4.29 -19.00 14.88
CA THR A 419 -3.95 -20.25 14.19
C THR A 419 -4.61 -21.48 14.82
N THR A 420 -4.85 -21.47 16.14
CA THR A 420 -5.52 -22.57 16.83
C THR A 420 -7.04 -22.57 16.58
N THR A 421 -7.68 -23.71 16.85
CA THR A 421 -9.15 -23.86 16.80
C THR A 421 -9.75 -23.99 18.20
N TRP A 422 -8.98 -24.53 19.13
CA TRP A 422 -9.34 -24.66 20.52
C TRP A 422 -8.56 -23.64 21.33
N HIS A 423 -9.24 -23.00 22.27
CA HIS A 423 -8.67 -21.99 23.15
C HIS A 423 -8.81 -22.44 24.61
N PRO A 424 -7.71 -22.46 25.39
CA PRO A 424 -7.68 -22.87 26.78
C PRO A 424 -8.18 -21.75 27.71
N LEU A 425 -9.26 -21.08 27.31
CA LEU A 425 -9.88 -19.98 28.03
C LEU A 425 -11.03 -20.52 28.88
N GLY A 426 -11.10 -20.13 30.16
CA GLY A 426 -12.12 -20.65 31.09
C GLY A 426 -11.96 -22.16 31.32
N THR A 427 -12.88 -22.95 30.79
CA THR A 427 -12.85 -24.43 30.80
C THR A 427 -12.40 -25.05 29.48
N GLY A 428 -12.05 -24.23 28.48
CA GLY A 428 -11.73 -24.66 27.11
C GLY A 428 -12.92 -24.43 26.17
N THR A 429 -12.68 -23.82 25.02
CA THR A 429 -13.72 -23.46 24.05
C THR A 429 -13.26 -23.61 22.60
N ASP A 430 -14.20 -23.91 21.71
CA ASP A 430 -14.02 -24.02 20.26
C ASP A 430 -14.50 -22.76 19.50
N VAL A 431 -14.92 -21.72 20.21
CA VAL A 431 -15.31 -20.43 19.63
C VAL A 431 -14.11 -19.84 18.89
N PRO A 432 -14.23 -19.47 17.60
CA PRO A 432 -13.09 -18.98 16.84
C PRO A 432 -12.62 -17.61 17.33
N ALA A 433 -11.30 -17.42 17.33
CA ALA A 433 -10.69 -16.11 17.51
C ALA A 433 -11.29 -15.03 16.59
N PRO A 434 -11.56 -13.82 17.11
CA PRO A 434 -12.12 -12.72 16.33
C PRO A 434 -11.30 -12.40 15.08
N ALA A 435 -12.00 -12.04 14.00
CA ALA A 435 -11.36 -11.80 12.70
C ALA A 435 -10.31 -10.66 12.73
N TYR A 436 -10.45 -9.66 13.61
CA TYR A 436 -9.50 -8.55 13.72
C TYR A 436 -8.16 -8.94 14.37
N VAL A 437 -8.04 -10.13 14.96
CA VAL A 437 -6.79 -10.62 15.54
C VAL A 437 -5.70 -10.77 14.45
N LEU A 438 -6.07 -11.17 13.24
CA LEU A 438 -5.12 -11.27 12.12
C LEU A 438 -4.46 -9.92 11.74
N PRO A 439 -5.21 -8.84 11.46
CA PRO A 439 -4.59 -7.55 11.19
C PRO A 439 -3.79 -7.01 12.39
N PHE A 440 -4.18 -7.33 13.63
CA PHE A 440 -3.41 -6.98 14.83
C PHE A 440 -2.09 -7.76 14.92
N ALA A 441 -2.10 -9.07 14.70
CA ALA A 441 -0.90 -9.91 14.66
C ALA A 441 0.09 -9.45 13.57
N LEU A 442 -0.43 -9.11 12.38
CA LEU A 442 0.37 -8.57 11.28
C LEU A 442 0.98 -7.20 11.64
N ALA A 443 0.20 -6.29 12.23
CA ALA A 443 0.66 -4.99 12.65
C ALA A 443 1.72 -5.09 13.77
N ALA A 444 1.51 -5.97 14.75
CA ALA A 444 2.45 -6.21 15.83
C ALA A 444 3.78 -6.79 15.30
N SER A 445 3.70 -7.72 14.33
CA SER A 445 4.89 -8.28 13.67
C SER A 445 5.70 -7.21 12.93
N LEU A 446 5.03 -6.23 12.30
CA LEU A 446 5.69 -5.09 11.66
C LEU A 446 6.29 -4.10 12.68
N LEU A 447 5.68 -3.99 13.86
CA LEU A 447 6.15 -3.17 14.98
C LEU A 447 7.11 -3.92 15.92
N LEU A 448 7.81 -4.94 15.42
CA LEU A 448 8.82 -5.70 16.17
C LEU A 448 8.29 -6.35 17.47
N GLY A 449 7.03 -6.76 17.48
CA GLY A 449 6.40 -7.45 18.61
C GLY A 449 5.65 -6.55 19.61
N HIS A 450 5.64 -5.24 19.42
CA HIS A 450 4.98 -4.31 20.36
C HIS A 450 3.46 -4.28 20.15
N THR A 451 2.73 -5.12 20.88
CA THR A 451 1.26 -5.25 20.82
C THR A 451 0.54 -3.98 21.28
N GLY A 452 0.97 -3.37 22.39
CA GLY A 452 0.37 -2.13 22.91
C GLY A 452 0.43 -0.96 21.91
N ALA A 453 1.49 -0.91 21.09
CA ALA A 453 1.63 0.09 20.04
C ALA A 453 0.61 -0.08 18.90
N VAL A 454 0.07 -1.28 18.67
CA VAL A 454 -0.96 -1.54 17.66
C VAL A 454 -2.28 -0.88 18.04
N VAL A 455 -2.78 -1.16 19.25
CA VAL A 455 -4.05 -0.61 19.74
C VAL A 455 -3.93 0.90 19.98
N SER A 456 -2.82 1.34 20.59
CA SER A 456 -2.50 2.77 20.74
C SER A 456 -2.43 3.47 19.38
N GLY A 457 -1.75 2.89 18.40
CA GLY A 457 -1.64 3.42 17.05
C GLY A 457 -2.99 3.52 16.33
N LEU A 458 -3.85 2.51 16.47
CA LEU A 458 -5.23 2.55 15.96
C LEU A 458 -5.99 3.74 16.55
N MET A 459 -5.98 3.88 17.89
CA MET A 459 -6.73 4.93 18.60
C MET A 459 -6.19 6.34 18.34
N LEU A 460 -4.87 6.50 18.17
CA LEU A 460 -4.22 7.79 17.87
C LEU A 460 -4.42 8.21 16.40
N LEU A 461 -4.30 7.26 15.46
CA LEU A 461 -4.28 7.57 14.02
C LEU A 461 -5.67 7.52 13.36
N ALA A 462 -6.71 6.99 14.03
CA ALA A 462 -8.05 6.88 13.46
C ALA A 462 -8.62 8.23 13.00
N VAL A 463 -8.45 9.31 13.78
CA VAL A 463 -8.94 10.66 13.44
C VAL A 463 -8.16 11.26 12.25
N PRO A 464 -6.83 11.27 12.23
CA PRO A 464 -6.08 11.68 11.03
C PRO A 464 -6.39 10.85 9.77
N ILE A 465 -6.51 9.52 9.89
CA ILE A 465 -6.79 8.62 8.77
C ILE A 465 -8.21 8.84 8.22
N SER A 466 -9.20 9.04 9.09
CA SER A 466 -10.57 9.36 8.69
C SER A 466 -10.64 10.74 8.02
N ALA A 467 -9.93 11.75 8.51
CA ALA A 467 -9.83 13.06 7.86
C ALA A 467 -9.30 12.94 6.43
N TRP A 468 -8.24 12.15 6.24
CA TRP A 468 -7.64 11.94 4.93
C TRP A 468 -8.56 11.15 3.99
N GLY A 469 -9.22 10.10 4.50
CA GLY A 469 -10.20 9.33 3.75
C GLY A 469 -11.40 10.18 3.32
N ALA A 470 -11.94 10.98 4.24
CA ALA A 470 -13.07 11.87 3.99
C ALA A 470 -12.70 12.96 2.97
N TRP A 471 -11.50 13.56 3.09
CA TRP A 471 -10.97 14.50 2.09
C TRP A 471 -10.98 13.90 0.67
N ARG A 472 -10.51 12.66 0.52
CA ARG A 472 -10.49 11.96 -0.78
C ARG A 472 -11.88 11.62 -1.29
N LEU A 473 -12.75 11.12 -0.42
CA LEU A 473 -14.14 10.84 -0.74
C LEU A 473 -14.84 12.10 -1.25
N LEU A 474 -14.76 13.20 -0.48
CA LEU A 474 -15.41 14.47 -0.80
C LEU A 474 -14.88 15.07 -2.09
N LYS A 475 -13.56 15.01 -2.36
CA LYS A 475 -13.01 15.43 -3.65
C LYS A 475 -13.68 14.68 -4.80
N VAL A 476 -13.75 13.34 -4.75
CA VAL A 476 -14.35 12.55 -5.84
C VAL A 476 -15.84 12.84 -5.97
N VAL A 477 -16.58 12.82 -4.86
CA VAL A 477 -18.02 13.10 -4.83
C VAL A 477 -18.31 14.50 -5.41
N GLY A 478 -17.50 15.49 -5.06
CA GLY A 478 -17.57 16.83 -5.62
C GLY A 478 -17.48 16.88 -7.15
N HIS A 479 -16.49 16.17 -7.70
CA HIS A 479 -16.30 16.09 -9.16
C HIS A 479 -17.39 15.29 -9.87
N LEU A 480 -18.02 14.32 -9.19
CA LEU A 480 -19.14 13.57 -9.76
C LEU A 480 -20.39 14.44 -9.93
N VAL A 481 -20.59 15.41 -9.03
CA VAL A 481 -21.75 16.29 -9.03
C VAL A 481 -21.52 17.55 -9.88
N ASP A 482 -20.35 18.16 -9.81
CA ASP A 482 -19.96 19.34 -10.59
C ASP A 482 -18.59 19.14 -11.26
N PRO A 483 -18.46 19.32 -12.59
CA PRO A 483 -17.18 19.24 -13.30
C PRO A 483 -16.09 20.21 -12.81
N ARG A 484 -16.44 21.28 -12.09
CA ARG A 484 -15.48 22.25 -11.51
C ARG A 484 -14.93 21.79 -10.15
N GLY A 485 -15.42 20.69 -9.58
CA GLY A 485 -15.05 20.22 -8.24
C GLY A 485 -15.60 21.10 -7.12
N LEU A 486 -15.38 20.71 -5.86
CA LEU A 486 -15.81 21.47 -4.68
C LEU A 486 -14.76 22.51 -4.26
N PRO A 487 -15.15 23.64 -3.65
CA PRO A 487 -14.23 24.58 -3.04
C PRO A 487 -13.32 23.90 -2.01
N ARG A 488 -12.02 24.20 -2.04
CA ARG A 488 -10.99 23.56 -1.19
C ARG A 488 -11.37 23.60 0.30
N TRP A 489 -11.82 24.76 0.79
CA TRP A 489 -12.22 24.96 2.19
C TRP A 489 -13.47 24.19 2.61
N LEU A 490 -14.38 23.93 1.68
CA LEU A 490 -15.57 23.13 1.96
C LEU A 490 -15.22 21.65 2.10
N VAL A 491 -14.26 21.18 1.30
CA VAL A 491 -13.67 19.84 1.46
C VAL A 491 -12.92 19.73 2.78
N VAL A 492 -12.16 20.75 3.20
CA VAL A 492 -11.51 20.79 4.53
C VAL A 492 -12.57 20.65 5.61
N TRP A 493 -13.58 21.51 5.60
CA TRP A 493 -14.65 21.49 6.61
C TRP A 493 -15.31 20.12 6.73
N GLY A 494 -15.70 19.52 5.60
CA GLY A 494 -16.32 18.19 5.61
C GLY A 494 -15.38 17.10 6.10
N ALA A 495 -14.11 17.14 5.71
CA ALA A 495 -13.09 16.18 6.15
C ALA A 495 -12.86 16.25 7.66
N LEU A 496 -12.71 17.46 8.21
CA LEU A 496 -12.50 17.67 9.65
C LEU A 496 -13.74 17.29 10.48
N THR A 497 -14.93 17.65 9.99
CA THR A 497 -16.19 17.33 10.67
C THR A 497 -16.41 15.82 10.72
N TYR A 498 -16.15 15.11 9.61
CA TYR A 498 -16.22 13.66 9.58
C TYR A 498 -15.19 13.02 10.52
N ALA A 499 -13.95 13.52 10.52
CA ALA A 499 -12.87 12.95 11.30
C ALA A 499 -13.14 12.95 12.81
N LEU A 500 -13.92 13.93 13.29
CA LEU A 500 -14.29 14.05 14.69
C LEU A 500 -15.46 13.15 15.09
N VAL A 501 -16.14 12.47 14.15
CA VAL A 501 -17.30 11.61 14.46
C VAL A 501 -17.02 10.56 15.55
N PRO A 502 -15.88 9.82 15.54
CA PRO A 502 -15.58 8.83 16.60
C PRO A 502 -15.40 9.44 17.99
N ALA A 503 -14.83 10.64 18.05
CA ALA A 503 -14.66 11.37 19.31
C ALA A 503 -15.99 11.98 19.77
N ALA A 504 -16.71 12.63 18.85
CA ALA A 504 -17.98 13.29 19.13
C ALA A 504 -19.11 12.31 19.49
N SER A 505 -19.06 11.07 18.99
CA SER A 505 -20.04 10.05 19.35
C SER A 505 -19.83 9.43 20.73
N GLY A 506 -18.65 9.61 21.32
CA GLY A 506 -18.23 8.96 22.57
C GLY A 506 -17.62 7.57 22.37
N ALA A 507 -17.52 7.06 21.14
CA ALA A 507 -16.89 5.77 20.85
C ALA A 507 -15.41 5.74 21.26
N TRP A 508 -14.68 6.83 20.97
CA TRP A 508 -13.26 6.93 21.34
C TRP A 508 -13.06 6.98 22.86
N ALA A 509 -13.87 7.76 23.58
CA ALA A 509 -13.76 7.92 25.03
C ALA A 509 -14.18 6.67 25.82
N GLU A 510 -15.09 5.86 25.26
CA GLU A 510 -15.48 4.57 25.85
C GLU A 510 -14.51 3.44 25.50
N GLY A 511 -13.58 3.64 24.55
CA GLY A 511 -12.66 2.59 24.10
C GLY A 511 -13.24 1.61 23.08
N ARG A 512 -14.35 1.96 22.39
CA ARG A 512 -15.01 1.14 21.36
C ARG A 512 -14.18 1.11 20.07
N PHE A 513 -13.04 0.43 20.10
CA PHE A 513 -12.06 0.45 19.02
C PHE A 513 -12.59 -0.14 17.71
N GLY A 514 -13.57 -1.06 17.76
CA GLY A 514 -14.25 -1.57 16.57
C GLY A 514 -14.96 -0.46 15.77
N THR A 515 -15.79 0.34 16.44
CA THR A 515 -16.46 1.51 15.84
C THR A 515 -15.44 2.58 15.40
N VAL A 516 -14.39 2.82 16.17
CA VAL A 516 -13.31 3.77 15.81
C VAL A 516 -12.58 3.31 14.52
N ALA A 517 -12.26 2.03 14.40
CA ALA A 517 -11.62 1.45 13.22
C ALA A 517 -12.51 1.59 11.98
N VAL A 518 -13.80 1.27 12.09
CA VAL A 518 -14.73 1.39 10.97
C VAL A 518 -14.93 2.84 10.55
N ALA A 519 -14.97 3.79 11.48
CA ALA A 519 -15.03 5.20 11.12
C ALA A 519 -13.77 5.69 10.38
N ALA A 520 -12.60 5.14 10.70
CA ALA A 520 -11.39 5.38 9.92
C ALA A 520 -11.48 4.77 8.52
N LEU A 521 -12.07 3.58 8.36
CA LEU A 521 -12.12 2.83 7.11
C LEU A 521 -13.27 3.23 6.17
N LEU A 522 -14.42 3.68 6.71
CA LEU A 522 -15.65 3.92 5.97
C LEU A 522 -15.47 4.89 4.79
N PRO A 523 -14.77 6.03 4.91
CA PRO A 523 -14.56 6.94 3.78
C PRO A 523 -13.73 6.32 2.67
N TRP A 524 -12.74 5.48 3.03
CA TRP A 524 -11.90 4.78 2.07
C TRP A 524 -12.69 3.69 1.34
N ALA A 525 -13.52 2.94 2.06
CA ALA A 525 -14.39 1.93 1.48
C ALA A 525 -15.42 2.57 0.54
N ALA A 526 -16.06 3.66 0.97
CA ALA A 526 -16.99 4.43 0.13
C ALA A 526 -16.28 5.00 -1.11
N HIS A 527 -15.08 5.56 -0.95
CA HIS A 527 -14.27 6.06 -2.05
C HIS A 527 -13.90 4.95 -3.05
N ALA A 528 -13.51 3.77 -2.57
CA ALA A 528 -13.22 2.62 -3.42
C ALA A 528 -14.48 2.15 -4.17
N ALA A 529 -15.63 2.11 -3.50
CA ALA A 529 -16.91 1.70 -4.09
C ALA A 529 -17.40 2.65 -5.20
N LEU A 530 -17.10 3.96 -5.11
CA LEU A 530 -17.39 4.90 -6.20
C LEU A 530 -16.68 4.53 -7.52
N GLY A 531 -15.57 3.78 -7.43
CA GLY A 531 -14.86 3.23 -8.59
C GLY A 531 -15.65 2.20 -9.40
N PHE A 532 -16.78 1.67 -8.89
CA PHE A 532 -17.66 0.78 -9.65
C PHE A 532 -18.28 1.48 -10.87
N VAL A 533 -18.37 2.81 -10.82
CA VAL A 533 -18.96 3.63 -11.88
C VAL A 533 -17.89 4.17 -12.84
N ASP A 534 -16.65 3.69 -12.78
CA ASP A 534 -15.55 4.10 -13.67
C ASP A 534 -15.80 3.64 -15.12
N PRO A 535 -15.57 4.48 -16.15
CA PRO A 535 -15.69 4.06 -17.55
C PRO A 535 -14.73 2.92 -17.95
N ASP A 536 -13.52 2.84 -17.36
CA ASP A 536 -12.52 1.82 -17.69
C ASP A 536 -12.85 0.50 -16.97
N ARG A 537 -12.96 -0.59 -17.74
CA ARG A 537 -13.23 -1.94 -17.24
C ARG A 537 -12.21 -2.38 -16.19
N ASP A 538 -10.91 -2.17 -16.45
CA ASP A 538 -9.87 -2.64 -15.54
C ASP A 538 -9.90 -1.89 -14.20
N ARG A 539 -10.32 -0.62 -14.22
CA ARG A 539 -10.48 0.21 -13.01
C ARG A 539 -11.67 -0.24 -12.17
N ARG A 540 -12.81 -0.55 -12.80
CA ARG A 540 -13.98 -1.11 -12.11
C ARG A 540 -13.65 -2.39 -11.35
N TRP A 541 -12.94 -3.31 -11.99
CA TRP A 541 -12.54 -4.55 -11.35
C TRP A 541 -11.50 -4.33 -10.24
N ARG A 542 -10.54 -3.41 -10.39
CA ARG A 542 -9.63 -3.03 -9.29
C ARG A 542 -10.40 -2.43 -8.10
N ALA A 543 -11.38 -1.57 -8.36
CA ALA A 543 -12.23 -0.98 -7.34
C ALA A 543 -13.02 -2.06 -6.58
N ALA A 544 -13.48 -3.12 -7.27
CA ALA A 544 -14.12 -4.29 -6.63
C ALA A 544 -13.21 -4.93 -5.58
N TRP A 545 -11.97 -5.27 -5.95
CA TRP A 545 -11.02 -5.91 -5.05
C TRP A 545 -10.55 -4.99 -3.91
N ARG A 546 -10.37 -3.69 -4.17
CA ARG A 546 -10.10 -2.69 -3.11
C ARG A 546 -11.25 -2.59 -2.12
N THR A 547 -12.48 -2.56 -2.64
CA THR A 547 -13.68 -2.53 -1.79
C THR A 547 -13.81 -3.82 -1.00
N ALA A 548 -13.54 -4.99 -1.60
CA ALA A 548 -13.52 -6.27 -0.88
C ALA A 548 -12.54 -6.29 0.28
N LEU A 549 -11.30 -5.80 0.08
CA LEU A 549 -10.27 -5.75 1.13
C LEU A 549 -10.67 -4.80 2.26
N LEU A 550 -11.15 -3.60 1.93
CA LEU A 550 -11.59 -2.62 2.94
C LEU A 550 -12.86 -3.07 3.67
N LEU A 551 -13.77 -3.75 2.96
CA LEU A 551 -14.98 -4.32 3.53
C LEU A 551 -14.65 -5.49 4.46
N ALA A 552 -13.74 -6.39 4.06
CA ALA A 552 -13.27 -7.48 4.91
C ALA A 552 -12.53 -6.96 6.14
N LEU A 553 -11.66 -5.95 5.99
CA LEU A 553 -10.97 -5.33 7.11
C LEU A 553 -11.96 -4.67 8.08
N GLY A 554 -12.93 -3.89 7.57
CA GLY A 554 -13.95 -3.28 8.44
C GLY A 554 -14.89 -4.32 9.07
N ALA A 555 -15.23 -5.39 8.35
CA ALA A 555 -16.05 -6.49 8.86
C ALA A 555 -15.31 -7.36 9.89
N ALA A 556 -13.98 -7.36 9.88
CA ALA A 556 -13.19 -7.99 10.92
C ALA A 556 -13.37 -7.30 12.28
N PHE A 557 -13.57 -5.98 12.29
CA PHE A 557 -13.87 -5.19 13.50
C PHE A 557 -15.35 -5.11 13.82
N VAL A 558 -16.20 -4.92 12.81
CA VAL A 558 -17.66 -4.84 12.97
C VAL A 558 -18.32 -5.61 11.82
N PRO A 559 -18.70 -6.88 12.02
CA PRO A 559 -19.28 -7.73 10.97
C PRO A 559 -20.54 -7.14 10.32
N GLY A 560 -21.28 -6.32 11.06
CA GLY A 560 -22.40 -5.52 10.55
C GLY A 560 -22.04 -4.65 9.33
N PHE A 561 -20.75 -4.29 9.15
CA PHE A 561 -20.29 -3.52 8.00
C PHE A 561 -20.44 -4.30 6.69
N TRP A 562 -20.12 -5.59 6.68
CA TRP A 562 -20.35 -6.47 5.53
C TRP A 562 -21.84 -6.72 5.29
N LEU A 563 -22.62 -6.96 6.35
CA LEU A 563 -24.07 -7.18 6.24
C LEU A 563 -24.78 -5.96 5.65
N PHE A 564 -24.41 -4.76 6.07
CA PHE A 564 -24.94 -3.52 5.52
C PHE A 564 -24.53 -3.31 4.06
N ALA A 565 -23.28 -3.62 3.70
CA ALA A 565 -22.83 -3.55 2.30
C ALA A 565 -23.52 -4.58 1.40
N LEU A 566 -23.81 -5.79 1.91
CA LEU A 566 -24.60 -6.82 1.24
C LEU A 566 -26.03 -6.33 1.00
N LEU A 567 -26.67 -5.74 2.03
CA LEU A 567 -27.99 -5.14 1.91
C LEU A 567 -28.00 -4.02 0.86
N ALA A 568 -27.06 -3.07 0.97
CA ALA A 568 -26.95 -1.95 0.05
C ALA A 568 -26.74 -2.42 -1.40
N THR A 569 -25.85 -3.40 -1.62
CA THR A 569 -25.61 -4.00 -2.93
C THR A 569 -26.86 -4.69 -3.49
N THR A 570 -27.56 -5.45 -2.65
CA THR A 570 -28.81 -6.13 -3.04
C THR A 570 -29.89 -5.13 -3.44
N VAL A 571 -30.07 -4.06 -2.66
CA VAL A 571 -31.03 -2.99 -2.97
C VAL A 571 -30.68 -2.27 -4.27
N VAL A 572 -29.40 -1.92 -4.47
CA VAL A 572 -28.93 -1.24 -5.68
C VAL A 572 -29.11 -2.12 -6.92
N LEU A 573 -28.75 -3.41 -6.85
CA LEU A 573 -28.93 -4.35 -7.97
C LEU A 573 -30.41 -4.63 -8.26
N GLY A 574 -31.25 -4.75 -7.22
CA GLY A 574 -32.70 -4.88 -7.35
C GLY A 574 -33.32 -3.65 -8.02
N ALA A 575 -32.94 -2.44 -7.59
CA ALA A 575 -33.38 -1.20 -8.24
C ALA A 575 -32.90 -1.11 -9.70
N ALA A 576 -31.64 -1.50 -9.98
CA ALA A 576 -31.12 -1.56 -11.34
C ALA A 576 -31.89 -2.55 -12.23
N ALA A 577 -32.32 -3.69 -11.67
CA ALA A 577 -33.14 -4.68 -12.37
C ALA A 577 -34.47 -4.09 -12.85
N VAL A 578 -35.09 -3.25 -12.02
CA VAL A 578 -36.39 -2.63 -12.28
C VAL A 578 -36.26 -1.44 -13.24
N ILE A 579 -35.27 -0.57 -13.02
CA ILE A 579 -35.14 0.70 -13.75
C ILE A 579 -34.46 0.50 -15.12
N SER A 580 -33.45 -0.38 -15.21
CA SER A 580 -32.72 -0.62 -16.46
C SER A 580 -32.18 -2.06 -16.52
N PRO A 581 -33.00 -3.02 -16.97
CA PRO A 581 -32.61 -4.44 -17.08
C PRO A 581 -31.36 -4.66 -17.96
N ARG A 582 -31.04 -3.71 -18.84
CA ARG A 582 -29.84 -3.74 -19.69
C ARG A 582 -28.54 -3.73 -18.87
N LEU A 583 -28.52 -3.02 -17.74
CA LEU A 583 -27.35 -2.96 -16.85
C LEU A 583 -27.01 -4.32 -16.22
N LEU A 584 -27.99 -5.21 -16.08
CA LEU A 584 -27.78 -6.57 -15.57
C LEU A 584 -27.33 -7.57 -16.64
N ARG A 585 -27.40 -7.21 -17.93
CA ARG A 585 -26.96 -8.08 -19.02
C ARG A 585 -25.44 -8.03 -19.21
N GLU A 586 -24.81 -6.93 -18.81
CA GLU A 586 -23.36 -6.73 -18.89
C GLU A 586 -22.68 -7.12 -17.57
N ARG A 587 -21.88 -8.21 -17.60
CA ARG A 587 -21.13 -8.70 -16.43
C ARG A 587 -20.23 -7.63 -15.80
N ASP A 588 -19.67 -6.72 -16.59
CA ASP A 588 -18.78 -5.67 -16.09
C ASP A 588 -19.52 -4.56 -15.33
N SER A 589 -20.86 -4.51 -15.39
CA SER A 589 -21.69 -3.49 -14.73
C SER A 589 -22.21 -3.97 -13.37
N TRP A 590 -22.64 -5.23 -13.25
CA TRP A 590 -23.09 -5.80 -11.97
C TRP A 590 -22.01 -6.62 -11.24
N GLY A 591 -20.99 -7.11 -11.96
CA GLY A 591 -19.93 -7.96 -11.40
C GLY A 591 -19.10 -7.30 -10.29
N PRO A 592 -18.60 -6.06 -10.46
CA PRO A 592 -17.77 -5.40 -9.45
C PRO A 592 -18.39 -5.31 -8.04
N PRO A 593 -19.62 -4.79 -7.84
CA PRO A 593 -20.22 -4.74 -6.50
C PRO A 593 -20.50 -6.15 -5.93
N VAL A 594 -20.88 -7.12 -6.76
CA VAL A 594 -21.09 -8.50 -6.30
C VAL A 594 -19.79 -9.14 -5.83
N VAL A 595 -18.70 -8.97 -6.58
CA VAL A 595 -17.38 -9.51 -6.17
C VAL A 595 -16.88 -8.84 -4.90
N ALA A 596 -17.11 -7.54 -4.71
CA ALA A 596 -16.73 -6.85 -3.48
C ALA A 596 -17.35 -7.51 -2.23
N VAL A 597 -18.63 -7.82 -2.28
CA VAL A 597 -19.36 -8.45 -1.17
C VAL A 597 -19.08 -9.96 -1.06
N ALA A 598 -18.98 -10.67 -2.19
CA ALA A 598 -18.78 -12.12 -2.22
C ALA A 598 -17.35 -12.56 -1.85
N ALA A 599 -16.34 -11.72 -2.11
CA ALA A 599 -14.96 -12.01 -1.71
C ALA A 599 -14.74 -11.82 -0.20
N THR A 600 -15.55 -10.99 0.47
CA THR A 600 -15.42 -10.72 1.92
C THR A 600 -15.50 -11.98 2.79
N PRO A 601 -16.52 -12.86 2.69
CA PRO A 601 -16.58 -14.08 3.49
C PRO A 601 -15.41 -15.04 3.20
N LEU A 602 -14.86 -15.05 1.98
CA LEU A 602 -13.68 -15.84 1.64
C LEU A 602 -12.42 -15.31 2.35
N LEU A 603 -12.27 -13.98 2.44
CA LEU A 603 -11.17 -13.32 3.15
C LEU A 603 -11.26 -13.49 4.67
N LEU A 604 -12.45 -13.78 5.20
CA LEU A 604 -12.72 -14.01 6.62
C LEU A 604 -13.03 -15.48 6.94
N ALA A 605 -12.78 -16.40 6.02
CA ALA A 605 -13.25 -17.78 6.10
C ALA A 605 -12.82 -18.53 7.38
N PRO A 606 -11.59 -18.38 7.91
CA PRO A 606 -11.19 -19.04 9.15
C PRO A 606 -11.93 -18.56 10.40
N TRP A 607 -12.55 -17.38 10.38
CA TRP A 607 -13.40 -16.92 11.47
C TRP A 607 -14.88 -17.21 11.17
N LEU A 608 -15.35 -16.88 9.97
CA LEU A 608 -16.78 -16.96 9.63
C LEU A 608 -17.32 -18.39 9.62
N LEU A 609 -16.56 -19.37 9.09
CA LEU A 609 -17.04 -20.75 9.00
C LEU A 609 -17.18 -21.40 10.38
N PRO A 610 -16.15 -21.38 11.26
CA PRO A 610 -16.32 -21.93 12.60
C PRO A 610 -17.39 -21.21 13.42
N LEU A 611 -17.54 -19.90 13.27
CA LEU A 611 -18.56 -19.11 13.99
C LEU A 611 -19.99 -19.58 13.67
N LEU A 612 -20.22 -19.99 12.41
CA LEU A 612 -21.51 -20.53 11.98
C LEU A 612 -21.72 -21.99 12.38
N THR A 613 -20.66 -22.78 12.53
CA THR A 613 -20.75 -24.22 12.86
C THR A 613 -20.75 -24.51 14.35
N THR A 614 -20.19 -23.63 15.19
CA THR A 614 -20.07 -23.79 16.65
C THR A 614 -21.25 -23.17 17.43
N GLY A 615 -22.29 -22.68 16.74
CA GLY A 615 -23.45 -22.06 17.41
C GLY A 615 -23.23 -20.61 17.86
N SER A 616 -22.02 -20.06 17.73
CA SER A 616 -21.63 -18.70 18.14
C SER A 616 -22.00 -17.60 17.10
N ALA A 617 -23.00 -17.84 16.26
CA ALA A 617 -23.39 -16.95 15.16
C ALA A 617 -23.87 -15.54 15.60
N SER A 618 -24.26 -15.38 16.86
CA SER A 618 -24.57 -14.07 17.48
C SER A 618 -23.41 -13.08 17.36
N GLY A 619 -22.16 -13.57 17.26
CA GLY A 619 -20.97 -12.76 17.01
C GLY A 619 -21.02 -11.91 15.74
N LEU A 620 -21.86 -12.27 14.75
CA LEU A 620 -22.08 -11.45 13.54
C LEU A 620 -22.79 -10.10 13.83
N MET A 621 -23.41 -9.96 14.99
CA MET A 621 -24.14 -8.76 15.40
C MET A 621 -23.41 -7.94 16.47
N LEU A 622 -22.28 -8.44 16.96
CA LEU A 622 -21.41 -7.77 17.93
C LEU A 622 -20.35 -6.93 17.20
N GLU A 623 -19.73 -6.01 17.92
CA GLU A 623 -18.51 -5.32 17.47
C GLU A 623 -17.30 -5.82 18.25
N ALA A 624 -16.11 -5.51 17.74
CA ALA A 624 -14.85 -5.80 18.42
C ALA A 624 -14.71 -4.99 19.73
N GLY A 625 -14.23 -5.68 20.75
CA GLY A 625 -14.01 -5.22 22.11
C GLY A 625 -14.96 -5.83 23.12
N ARG A 626 -14.74 -5.46 24.38
CA ARG A 626 -15.57 -5.87 25.51
C ARG A 626 -16.98 -5.29 25.35
N LEU A 627 -17.99 -6.12 25.60
CA LEU A 627 -19.37 -5.67 25.58
C LEU A 627 -19.60 -4.56 26.61
N THR A 628 -20.15 -3.44 26.14
CA THR A 628 -20.65 -2.38 27.01
C THR A 628 -22.17 -2.37 27.03
N VAL A 629 -22.76 -1.85 28.10
CA VAL A 629 -24.21 -1.70 28.21
C VAL A 629 -24.64 -0.57 27.28
N ASP A 630 -25.09 -0.92 26.08
CA ASP A 630 -25.50 0.04 25.06
C ASP A 630 -26.77 0.81 25.50
N GLN A 631 -26.59 2.05 25.97
CA GLN A 631 -27.67 2.99 26.34
C GLN A 631 -28.04 3.95 25.19
N VAL A 632 -27.94 3.50 23.94
CA VAL A 632 -28.24 4.37 22.80
C VAL A 632 -29.73 4.74 22.79
N THR A 633 -30.01 5.98 23.15
CA THR A 633 -31.36 6.57 23.09
C THR A 633 -31.69 7.01 21.67
N PHE A 634 -32.99 7.14 21.34
CA PHE A 634 -33.43 7.71 20.07
C PHE A 634 -32.84 9.10 19.83
N THR A 635 -32.78 9.93 20.87
CA THR A 635 -32.14 11.24 20.86
C THR A 635 -30.63 11.14 20.67
N GLY A 636 -29.97 10.14 21.27
CA GLY A 636 -28.56 9.82 21.02
C GLY A 636 -28.30 9.54 19.54
N LEU A 637 -29.08 8.65 18.92
CA LEU A 637 -28.92 8.31 17.50
C LEU A 637 -29.14 9.53 16.58
N LEU A 638 -30.14 10.37 16.86
CA LEU A 638 -30.41 11.60 16.09
C LEU A 638 -29.28 12.64 16.23
N THR A 639 -28.66 12.72 17.40
CA THR A 639 -27.57 13.67 17.69
C THR A 639 -26.18 13.08 17.44
N GLY A 640 -26.08 11.82 17.03
CA GLY A 640 -24.82 11.14 16.77
C GLY A 640 -24.07 10.67 18.02
N ARG A 641 -24.72 10.61 19.19
CA ARG A 641 -24.14 10.18 20.47
C ARG A 641 -24.49 8.72 20.76
N LEU A 642 -23.48 7.93 21.13
CA LEU A 642 -23.64 6.55 21.56
C LEU A 642 -23.86 6.45 23.07
N ASN A 643 -23.20 7.32 23.82
CA ASN A 643 -23.19 7.34 25.27
C ASN A 643 -23.07 8.79 25.79
N ASP A 644 -23.05 8.95 27.10
CA ASP A 644 -22.92 10.26 27.74
C ASP A 644 -21.50 10.85 27.64
N LEU A 645 -20.48 10.05 27.32
CA LEU A 645 -19.11 10.49 27.04
C LEU A 645 -18.96 11.19 25.68
N GLY A 646 -19.99 11.15 24.83
CA GLY A 646 -20.04 11.87 23.56
C GLY A 646 -20.17 13.39 23.73
N ALA A 647 -19.82 14.12 22.67
CA ALA A 647 -19.87 15.58 22.62
C ALA A 647 -21.29 16.15 22.86
N PRO A 648 -21.41 17.42 23.25
CA PRO A 648 -22.70 18.06 23.50
C PRO A 648 -23.69 17.88 22.33
N GLY A 649 -24.88 17.36 22.61
CA GLY A 649 -25.85 16.95 21.58
C GLY A 649 -26.29 18.06 20.62
N TRP A 650 -26.16 19.33 20.99
CA TRP A 650 -26.47 20.46 20.11
C TRP A 650 -25.58 20.50 18.85
N LEU A 651 -24.33 20.02 18.93
CA LEU A 651 -23.44 19.93 17.77
C LEU A 651 -24.00 18.99 16.68
N GLY A 652 -24.56 17.84 17.10
CA GLY A 652 -25.24 16.90 16.23
C GLY A 652 -26.55 17.46 15.66
N VAL A 653 -27.33 18.18 16.48
CA VAL A 653 -28.56 18.86 16.01
C VAL A 653 -28.25 19.86 14.91
N VAL A 654 -27.20 20.69 15.09
CA VAL A 654 -26.77 21.67 14.08
C VAL A 654 -26.44 20.96 12.76
N LEU A 655 -25.67 19.87 12.80
CA LEU A 655 -25.33 19.11 11.61
C LEU A 655 -26.58 18.53 10.93
N GLY A 656 -27.51 17.97 11.70
CA GLY A 656 -28.78 17.45 11.20
C GLY A 656 -29.64 18.52 10.52
N VAL A 657 -29.75 19.71 11.12
CA VAL A 657 -30.48 20.86 10.53
C VAL A 657 -29.82 21.29 9.20
N LEU A 658 -28.49 21.37 9.15
CA LEU A 658 -27.77 21.69 7.93
C LEU A 658 -27.97 20.61 6.83
N ALA A 659 -28.02 19.33 7.22
CA ALA A 659 -28.27 18.24 6.29
C ALA A 659 -29.70 18.26 5.69
N VAL A 660 -30.70 18.70 6.46
CA VAL A 660 -32.06 18.94 5.96
C VAL A 660 -32.08 20.16 5.04
N ALA A 661 -31.40 21.25 5.42
CA ALA A 661 -31.29 22.45 4.58
C ALA A 661 -30.62 22.16 3.22
N ALA A 662 -29.73 21.16 3.16
CA ALA A 662 -29.09 20.71 1.92
C ALA A 662 -30.06 20.13 0.86
N LEU A 663 -31.34 19.85 1.20
CA LEU A 663 -32.35 19.41 0.23
C LEU A 663 -32.98 20.56 -0.60
N LEU A 664 -32.74 21.81 -0.19
CA LEU A 664 -33.30 23.01 -0.81
C LEU A 664 -32.69 23.31 -2.20
N PRO A 665 -31.37 23.20 -2.44
CA PRO A 665 -30.77 23.52 -3.73
C PRO A 665 -31.13 22.48 -4.82
N ARG A 666 -31.79 22.92 -5.89
CA ARG A 666 -32.20 22.04 -7.00
C ARG A 666 -31.02 21.37 -7.72
N ARG A 667 -29.87 22.05 -7.78
CA ARG A 667 -28.68 21.57 -8.50
C ARG A 667 -28.07 20.31 -7.90
N THR A 668 -28.02 20.21 -6.57
CA THR A 668 -27.39 19.10 -5.84
C THR A 668 -28.39 18.16 -5.20
N ARG A 669 -29.70 18.45 -5.33
CA ARG A 669 -30.81 17.67 -4.76
C ARG A 669 -30.70 16.16 -5.03
N VAL A 670 -30.38 15.73 -6.25
CA VAL A 670 -30.30 14.28 -6.56
C VAL A 670 -29.21 13.60 -5.73
N ALA A 671 -28.01 14.19 -5.67
CA ALA A 671 -26.90 13.65 -4.90
C ALA A 671 -27.17 13.68 -3.38
N VAL A 672 -27.81 14.75 -2.89
CA VAL A 672 -28.25 14.85 -1.49
C VAL A 672 -29.32 13.82 -1.16
N VAL A 673 -30.28 13.58 -2.05
CA VAL A 673 -31.31 12.53 -1.88
C VAL A 673 -30.68 11.14 -1.81
N ILE A 674 -29.64 10.85 -2.60
CA ILE A 674 -28.89 9.58 -2.48
C ILE A 674 -28.28 9.45 -1.07
N CYS A 675 -27.71 10.51 -0.51
CA CYS A 675 -27.20 10.49 0.87
C CYS A 675 -28.30 10.19 1.88
N TRP A 676 -29.47 10.82 1.73
CA TRP A 676 -30.64 10.58 2.58
C TRP A 676 -31.23 9.17 2.42
N LEU A 677 -31.13 8.55 1.24
CA LEU A 677 -31.53 7.15 1.04
C LEU A 677 -30.61 6.18 1.79
N VAL A 678 -29.30 6.42 1.78
CA VAL A 678 -28.33 5.64 2.57
C VAL A 678 -28.57 5.85 4.07
N ALA A 679 -28.80 7.10 4.50
CA ALA A 679 -29.14 7.42 5.87
C ALA A 679 -30.44 6.74 6.32
N LEU A 680 -31.48 6.74 5.46
CA LEU A 680 -32.75 6.07 5.74
C LEU A 680 -32.55 4.56 5.89
N ALA A 681 -31.77 3.92 5.01
CA ALA A 681 -31.47 2.50 5.13
C ALA A 681 -30.75 2.18 6.45
N ALA A 682 -29.76 2.99 6.84
CA ALA A 682 -29.07 2.85 8.12
C ALA A 682 -30.01 3.06 9.32
N ALA A 683 -30.89 4.05 9.27
CA ALA A 683 -31.87 4.33 10.33
C ALA A 683 -32.91 3.21 10.48
N VAL A 684 -33.40 2.65 9.37
CA VAL A 684 -34.33 1.51 9.38
C VAL A 684 -33.67 0.28 9.99
N VAL A 685 -32.44 -0.05 9.58
CA VAL A 685 -31.69 -1.16 10.18
C VAL A 685 -31.46 -0.92 11.66
N SER A 686 -31.05 0.28 12.06
CA SER A 686 -30.88 0.65 13.48
C SER A 686 -32.17 0.48 14.29
N GLY A 687 -33.31 0.92 13.73
CA GLY A 687 -34.62 0.78 14.38
C GLY A 687 -35.05 -0.67 14.55
N VAL A 688 -34.75 -1.54 13.58
CA VAL A 688 -34.99 -2.99 13.70
C VAL A 688 -34.08 -3.59 14.77
N LEU A 689 -32.77 -3.30 14.73
CA LEU A 689 -31.79 -3.84 15.68
C LEU A 689 -32.04 -3.38 17.11
N ALA A 690 -32.61 -2.18 17.32
CA ALA A 690 -32.98 -1.69 18.64
C ALA A 690 -34.05 -2.57 19.34
N HIS A 691 -34.79 -3.38 18.59
CA HIS A 691 -35.79 -4.32 19.11
C HIS A 691 -35.29 -5.77 19.18
N VAL A 692 -34.06 -6.04 18.73
CA VAL A 692 -33.44 -7.37 18.80
C VAL A 692 -32.67 -7.49 20.10
N SER A 693 -32.96 -8.53 20.88
CA SER A 693 -32.13 -8.98 22.00
C SER A 693 -31.30 -10.19 21.56
N LEU A 694 -30.03 -10.19 21.94
CA LEU A 694 -29.10 -11.30 21.77
C LEU A 694 -28.92 -11.95 23.13
N ASP A 695 -29.40 -13.18 23.27
CA ASP A 695 -29.15 -14.00 24.45
C ASP A 695 -27.79 -14.69 24.25
N LEU A 696 -26.76 -14.14 24.89
CA LEU A 696 -25.44 -14.77 24.97
C LEU A 696 -25.39 -15.63 26.24
N PRO A 697 -24.51 -16.65 26.31
CA PRO A 697 -24.46 -17.56 27.45
C PRO A 697 -24.31 -16.86 28.81
N ALA A 698 -23.52 -15.79 28.89
CA ALA A 698 -23.28 -15.03 30.12
C ALA A 698 -24.15 -13.77 30.28
N VAL A 699 -24.71 -13.21 29.20
CA VAL A 699 -25.41 -11.92 29.24
C VAL A 699 -26.40 -11.73 28.10
N THR A 700 -27.56 -11.13 28.36
CA THR A 700 -28.44 -10.63 27.29
C THR A 700 -28.04 -9.21 26.90
N THR A 701 -27.70 -9.00 25.63
CA THR A 701 -27.28 -7.69 25.11
C THR A 701 -28.03 -7.32 23.82
N ARG A 702 -27.79 -6.12 23.29
CA ARG A 702 -28.32 -5.67 22.00
C ARG A 702 -27.22 -5.67 20.93
N PRO A 703 -27.58 -5.78 19.63
CA PRO A 703 -26.64 -5.57 18.55
C PRO A 703 -25.98 -4.20 18.60
N SER A 704 -24.72 -4.12 18.17
CA SER A 704 -23.96 -2.87 18.14
C SER A 704 -24.59 -1.83 17.19
N LEU A 705 -24.78 -0.60 17.68
CA LEU A 705 -25.32 0.51 16.88
C LEU A 705 -24.25 1.50 16.39
N GLY A 706 -22.99 1.34 16.85
CA GLY A 706 -21.87 2.23 16.55
C GLY A 706 -21.64 2.48 15.06
N LEU A 707 -21.64 1.42 14.24
CA LEU A 707 -21.53 1.49 12.78
C LEU A 707 -22.57 2.44 12.15
N PHE A 708 -23.82 2.29 12.56
CA PHE A 708 -24.93 3.03 11.94
C PHE A 708 -24.90 4.51 12.33
N THR A 709 -24.49 4.82 13.56
CA THR A 709 -24.24 6.20 13.99
C THR A 709 -23.16 6.85 13.11
N VAL A 710 -22.07 6.15 12.82
CA VAL A 710 -21.00 6.65 11.92
C VAL A 710 -21.52 6.85 10.48
N ILE A 711 -22.34 5.93 9.96
CA ILE A 711 -22.95 6.07 8.62
C ILE A 711 -23.90 7.27 8.56
N LEU A 712 -24.76 7.45 9.56
CA LEU A 712 -25.72 8.56 9.64
C LEU A 712 -25.00 9.91 9.70
N GLN A 713 -24.02 10.06 10.58
CA GLN A 713 -23.23 11.29 10.68
C GLN A 713 -22.40 11.53 9.42
N GLY A 714 -21.79 10.48 8.86
CA GLY A 714 -20.99 10.59 7.64
C GLY A 714 -21.80 11.02 6.42
N THR A 715 -22.98 10.43 6.22
CA THR A 715 -23.89 10.81 5.13
C THR A 715 -24.46 12.22 5.32
N ALA A 716 -24.72 12.65 6.56
CA ALA A 716 -25.09 14.02 6.87
C ALA A 716 -23.98 15.01 6.48
N VAL A 717 -22.72 14.74 6.83
CA VAL A 717 -21.58 15.59 6.42
C VAL A 717 -21.48 15.72 4.91
N VAL A 718 -21.56 14.60 4.17
CA VAL A 718 -21.51 14.62 2.69
C VAL A 718 -22.70 15.41 2.11
N ALA A 719 -23.90 15.23 2.65
CA ALA A 719 -25.08 15.99 2.23
C ALA A 719 -24.89 17.50 2.44
N VAL A 720 -24.36 17.91 3.59
CA VAL A 720 -24.11 19.33 3.92
C VAL A 720 -23.09 19.93 2.97
N VAL A 721 -21.97 19.24 2.71
CA VAL A 721 -20.96 19.70 1.75
C VAL A 721 -21.56 19.89 0.35
N LEU A 722 -22.35 18.93 -0.13
CA LEU A 722 -23.01 19.03 -1.43
C LEU A 722 -24.07 20.14 -1.49
N GLY A 723 -24.83 20.34 -0.41
CA GLY A 723 -25.80 21.42 -0.31
C GLY A 723 -25.15 22.81 -0.26
N ALA A 724 -24.08 22.95 0.51
CA ALA A 724 -23.35 24.19 0.70
C ALA A 724 -22.67 24.66 -0.60
N ASP A 725 -22.12 23.76 -1.40
CA ASP A 725 -21.53 24.10 -2.71
C ASP A 725 -22.55 24.77 -3.65
N ALA A 726 -23.75 24.22 -3.73
CA ALA A 726 -24.82 24.80 -4.55
C ALA A 726 -25.28 26.17 -4.05
N TYR A 727 -25.14 26.44 -2.75
CA TYR A 727 -25.47 27.72 -2.15
C TYR A 727 -24.37 28.76 -2.35
N LEU A 728 -23.10 28.38 -2.17
CA LEU A 728 -21.93 29.22 -2.41
C LEU A 728 -21.89 29.72 -3.86
N ARG A 729 -22.11 28.83 -4.83
CA ARG A 729 -22.14 29.21 -6.26
C ARG A 729 -23.33 30.09 -6.63
N ARG A 730 -24.46 29.95 -5.93
CA ARG A 730 -25.59 30.88 -6.11
C ARG A 730 -25.23 32.29 -5.65
N LEU A 731 -24.39 32.45 -4.63
CA LEU A 731 -24.04 33.78 -4.10
C LEU A 731 -23.10 34.58 -5.02
N GLU A 732 -22.39 33.91 -5.94
CA GLU A 732 -21.58 34.55 -6.98
C GLU A 732 -22.46 35.24 -8.05
N GLU A 733 -23.73 34.85 -8.17
CA GLU A 733 -24.73 35.52 -9.01
C GLU A 733 -25.37 36.70 -8.25
N HIS A 734 -25.69 37.81 -8.95
CA HIS A 734 -26.09 39.08 -8.34
C HIS A 734 -27.40 38.97 -7.51
N HIS A 735 -27.27 38.73 -6.21
CA HIS A 735 -28.39 38.50 -5.28
C HIS A 735 -28.47 39.49 -4.10
N PRO A 736 -29.67 39.64 -3.50
CA PRO A 736 -29.95 40.58 -2.42
C PRO A 736 -29.18 40.28 -1.11
N VAL A 737 -28.86 41.35 -0.37
CA VAL A 737 -27.98 41.33 0.83
C VAL A 737 -28.43 40.34 1.91
N TRP A 738 -29.73 40.13 2.10
CA TRP A 738 -30.25 39.20 3.12
C TRP A 738 -29.88 37.74 2.86
N GLN A 739 -29.75 37.33 1.58
CA GLN A 739 -29.33 35.96 1.24
C GLN A 739 -27.83 35.75 1.52
N ARG A 740 -27.01 36.78 1.30
CA ARG A 740 -25.58 36.77 1.67
C ARG A 740 -25.39 36.76 3.20
N ALA A 741 -26.21 37.51 3.92
CA ALA A 741 -26.22 37.50 5.38
C ALA A 741 -26.62 36.12 5.94
N LEU A 742 -27.66 35.49 5.37
CA LEU A 742 -28.07 34.13 5.71
C LEU A 742 -26.98 33.10 5.40
N ALA A 743 -26.29 33.25 4.27
CA ALA A 743 -25.11 32.45 3.93
C ALA A 743 -24.01 32.50 4.98
N GLY A 744 -23.64 33.73 5.35
CA GLY A 744 -22.60 33.98 6.33
C GLY A 744 -22.99 33.39 7.69
N ALA A 745 -24.24 33.57 8.11
CA ALA A 745 -24.76 32.98 9.35
C ALA A 745 -24.69 31.45 9.32
N LEU A 746 -25.13 30.80 8.24
CA LEU A 746 -25.05 29.34 8.08
C LEU A 746 -23.60 28.84 8.05
N ALA A 747 -22.68 29.58 7.43
CA ALA A 747 -21.26 29.25 7.41
C ALA A 747 -20.62 29.36 8.80
N VAL A 748 -20.97 30.38 9.59
CA VAL A 748 -20.52 30.52 10.98
C VAL A 748 -21.05 29.38 11.85
N VAL A 749 -22.33 29.05 11.71
CA VAL A 749 -22.95 27.91 12.42
C VAL A 749 -22.30 26.59 12.01
N ALA A 750 -21.99 26.40 10.72
CA ALA A 750 -21.30 25.20 10.24
C ALA A 750 -19.86 25.12 10.79
N ALA A 751 -19.13 26.23 10.86
CA ALA A 751 -17.77 26.27 11.41
C ALA A 751 -17.73 25.89 12.91
N ALA A 752 -18.81 26.15 13.65
CA ALA A 752 -18.92 25.79 15.06
C ALA A 752 -18.90 24.28 15.31
N VAL A 753 -19.28 23.45 14.32
CA VAL A 753 -19.35 21.98 14.48
C VAL A 753 -17.96 21.35 14.66
N PRO A 754 -17.01 21.45 13.70
CA PRO A 754 -15.68 20.87 13.88
C PRO A 754 -14.84 21.61 14.92
N LEU A 755 -14.98 22.94 15.06
CA LEU A 755 -14.25 23.70 16.08
C LEU A 755 -14.72 23.36 17.49
N GLY A 756 -16.04 23.28 17.70
CA GLY A 756 -16.64 22.90 18.98
C GLY A 756 -16.34 21.45 19.35
N GLY A 757 -16.41 20.52 18.39
CA GLY A 757 -16.06 19.12 18.61
C GLY A 757 -14.58 18.93 18.99
N LEU A 758 -13.66 19.60 18.30
CA LEU A 758 -12.23 19.53 18.62
C LEU A 758 -11.92 20.21 19.96
N ALA A 759 -12.50 21.38 20.24
CA ALA A 759 -12.30 22.07 21.50
C ALA A 759 -12.84 21.26 22.69
N TRP A 760 -14.01 20.64 22.54
CA TRP A 760 -14.58 19.72 23.52
C TRP A 760 -13.62 18.57 23.82
N TRP A 761 -13.14 17.88 22.78
CA TRP A 761 -12.26 16.73 22.94
C TRP A 761 -10.91 17.09 23.57
N LEU A 762 -10.37 18.28 23.26
CA LEU A 762 -9.13 18.79 23.86
C LEU A 762 -9.27 19.16 25.35
N THR A 763 -10.47 19.51 25.81
CA THR A 763 -10.69 20.11 27.14
C THR A 763 -11.38 19.17 28.12
N THR A 764 -11.95 18.06 27.66
CA THR A 764 -12.70 17.11 28.50
C THR A 764 -11.77 15.97 28.96
N PRO A 765 -11.50 15.85 30.27
CA PRO A 765 -10.65 14.78 30.80
C PRO A 765 -11.40 13.47 31.03
N ASP A 766 -12.72 13.48 31.07
CA ASP A 766 -13.51 12.29 31.41
C ASP A 766 -13.53 11.28 30.25
N ASN A 767 -12.90 10.13 30.46
CA ASN A 767 -13.04 8.95 29.61
C ASN A 767 -13.01 7.68 30.45
N ALA A 768 -13.45 6.57 29.85
CA ALA A 768 -13.51 5.29 30.53
C ALA A 768 -12.19 4.50 30.47
N MET A 769 -11.18 5.03 29.78
CA MET A 769 -9.89 4.39 29.61
C MET A 769 -8.98 4.73 30.80
N THR A 770 -8.30 3.71 31.31
CA THR A 770 -7.32 3.82 32.39
C THR A 770 -6.02 3.15 31.97
N ARG A 771 -4.95 3.39 32.74
CA ARG A 771 -3.64 2.77 32.51
C ARG A 771 -3.36 1.62 33.48
N ASP A 772 -4.17 1.48 34.51
CA ASP A 772 -3.99 0.51 35.59
C ASP A 772 -5.07 -0.57 35.48
N ALA A 773 -4.66 -1.83 35.37
CA ALA A 773 -5.56 -2.96 35.52
C ALA A 773 -5.75 -3.21 37.02
N GLU A 774 -6.98 -3.08 37.52
CA GLU A 774 -7.28 -3.38 38.93
C GLU A 774 -7.20 -4.91 39.14
N THR A 775 -6.09 -5.38 39.71
CA THR A 775 -5.85 -6.81 39.96
C THR A 775 -6.57 -7.24 41.24
N THR A 776 -7.68 -7.97 41.07
CA THR A 776 -8.40 -8.62 42.20
C THR A 776 -7.68 -9.86 42.74
N VAL A 777 -6.62 -10.33 42.06
CA VAL A 777 -5.91 -11.59 42.36
C VAL A 777 -4.51 -11.28 42.89
N PRO A 778 -4.04 -11.95 43.97
CA PRO A 778 -2.68 -11.79 44.47
C PRO A 778 -1.59 -12.12 43.42
N VAL A 779 -0.51 -11.33 43.41
CA VAL A 779 0.57 -11.40 42.40
C VAL A 779 1.23 -12.79 42.29
N TYR A 780 1.36 -13.54 43.38
CA TYR A 780 1.97 -14.87 43.32
C TYR A 780 1.06 -15.92 42.66
N MET A 781 -0.27 -15.77 42.75
CA MET A 781 -1.22 -16.63 42.05
C MET A 781 -1.23 -16.33 40.56
N GLU A 782 -1.09 -15.06 40.20
CA GLU A 782 -0.88 -14.61 38.82
C GLU A 782 0.43 -15.21 38.26
N GLN A 783 1.53 -15.19 39.02
CA GLN A 783 2.77 -15.84 38.62
C GLN A 783 2.66 -17.36 38.46
N SER A 784 1.88 -18.05 39.31
CA SER A 784 1.63 -19.49 39.16
C SER A 784 0.85 -19.79 37.89
N SER A 785 -0.16 -18.97 37.59
CA SER A 785 -0.99 -19.05 36.38
C SER A 785 -0.20 -18.89 35.07
N LEU A 786 1.00 -18.30 35.11
CA LEU A 786 1.92 -18.20 33.95
C LEU A 786 2.74 -19.47 33.70
N LEU A 787 2.78 -20.42 34.64
CA LEU A 787 3.59 -21.64 34.52
C LEU A 787 2.98 -22.67 33.56
N GLY A 788 1.65 -22.62 33.37
CA GLY A 788 0.91 -23.51 32.50
C GLY A 788 -0.59 -23.22 32.54
N GLU A 789 -1.30 -23.60 31.47
CA GLU A 789 -2.74 -23.36 31.32
C GLU A 789 -3.57 -24.12 32.38
N GLU A 790 -3.01 -25.18 32.95
CA GLU A 790 -3.57 -25.97 34.04
C GLU A 790 -3.61 -25.25 35.41
N HIS A 791 -2.92 -24.12 35.56
CA HIS A 791 -2.81 -23.35 36.80
C HIS A 791 -3.90 -22.26 36.95
N GLY A 792 -5.17 -22.63 36.87
CA GLY A 792 -6.29 -21.69 36.88
C GLY A 792 -6.63 -21.11 38.25
N VAL A 793 -7.06 -19.84 38.28
CA VAL A 793 -7.53 -19.14 39.49
C VAL A 793 -9.03 -18.86 39.36
N LEU A 794 -9.85 -19.54 40.16
CA LEU A 794 -11.29 -19.30 40.27
C LEU A 794 -11.56 -18.07 41.15
N VAL A 795 -11.97 -16.96 40.56
CA VAL A 795 -12.37 -15.75 41.28
C VAL A 795 -13.89 -15.73 41.43
N VAL A 796 -14.35 -15.75 42.67
CA VAL A 796 -15.77 -15.66 43.07
C VAL A 796 -16.03 -14.27 43.65
N GLY A 797 -17.08 -13.60 43.19
CA GLY A 797 -17.48 -12.28 43.68
C GLY A 797 -18.97 -12.22 44.02
N GLY A 798 -19.37 -11.14 44.68
CA GLY A 798 -20.75 -10.93 45.12
C GLY A 798 -21.05 -11.51 46.51
N SER A 799 -22.33 -11.56 46.85
CA SER A 799 -22.83 -12.01 48.16
C SER A 799 -23.96 -13.02 47.96
N VAL A 800 -24.26 -13.83 48.98
CA VAL A 800 -25.40 -14.76 48.91
C VAL A 800 -26.73 -14.01 48.76
N GLU A 801 -26.80 -12.75 49.21
CA GLU A 801 -28.01 -11.92 49.15
C GLU A 801 -28.22 -11.24 47.78
N ASP A 802 -27.13 -10.77 47.16
CA ASP A 802 -27.16 -10.02 45.89
C ASP A 802 -26.90 -10.89 44.66
N GLY A 803 -26.48 -12.15 44.89
CA GLY A 803 -26.06 -13.08 43.85
C GLY A 803 -24.54 -13.21 43.75
N ILE A 804 -24.11 -14.40 43.35
CA ILE A 804 -22.69 -14.76 43.22
C ILE A 804 -22.31 -14.79 41.74
N THR A 805 -21.18 -14.19 41.41
CA THR A 805 -20.55 -14.30 40.08
C THR A 805 -19.22 -15.05 40.22
N TYR A 806 -18.82 -15.74 39.17
CA TYR A 806 -17.52 -16.41 39.14
C TYR A 806 -16.83 -16.23 37.79
N ARG A 807 -15.51 -16.28 37.79
CA ARG A 807 -14.66 -16.29 36.59
C ARG A 807 -13.41 -17.12 36.85
N ILE A 808 -12.96 -17.88 35.87
CA ILE A 808 -11.66 -18.54 35.92
C ILE A 808 -10.65 -17.66 35.18
N ARG A 809 -9.58 -17.27 35.86
CA ARG A 809 -8.44 -16.57 35.27
C ARG A 809 -7.34 -17.60 34.98
N ARG A 810 -6.77 -17.55 33.78
CA ARG A 810 -5.59 -18.31 33.34
C ARG A 810 -4.63 -17.32 32.68
N ASP A 811 -3.34 -17.64 32.67
CA ASP A 811 -2.26 -16.78 32.15
C ASP A 811 -2.25 -15.35 32.75
N ASP A 812 -1.87 -14.33 31.96
CA ASP A 812 -1.84 -12.90 32.32
C ASP A 812 -3.24 -12.25 32.47
N GLY A 813 -4.31 -13.01 32.27
CA GLY A 813 -5.70 -12.57 32.34
C GLY A 813 -6.39 -12.50 30.98
N THR A 814 -7.58 -11.93 30.93
CA THR A 814 -8.31 -11.81 29.65
C THR A 814 -7.78 -10.65 28.85
N THR A 815 -7.21 -10.94 27.67
CA THR A 815 -6.64 -9.95 26.78
C THR A 815 -7.53 -9.63 25.58
N VAL A 816 -7.19 -8.58 24.81
CA VAL A 816 -7.89 -8.20 23.57
C VAL A 816 -7.90 -9.37 22.59
N GLY A 817 -9.09 -9.84 22.26
CA GLY A 817 -9.33 -10.97 21.36
C GLY A 817 -9.80 -12.22 22.10
N GLU A 818 -9.55 -12.32 23.40
CA GLU A 818 -10.01 -13.43 24.25
C GLU A 818 -11.32 -13.10 24.95
N ASP A 819 -11.59 -11.81 25.20
CA ASP A 819 -12.81 -11.34 25.84
C ASP A 819 -14.06 -11.63 25.00
N GLU A 820 -14.01 -11.47 23.67
CA GLU A 820 -15.15 -11.86 22.83
C GLU A 820 -15.34 -13.37 22.74
N ILE A 821 -14.24 -14.14 22.83
CA ILE A 821 -14.31 -15.60 22.84
C ILE A 821 -15.04 -16.05 24.10
N LEU A 822 -14.63 -15.56 25.27
CA LEU A 822 -15.28 -15.87 26.56
C LEU A 822 -16.74 -15.40 26.61
N THR A 823 -17.05 -14.29 25.94
CA THR A 823 -18.42 -13.77 25.84
C THR A 823 -19.35 -14.67 25.03
N LEU A 824 -18.81 -15.32 23.99
CA LEU A 824 -19.54 -16.21 23.09
C LEU A 824 -19.48 -17.69 23.51
N ALA A 825 -18.57 -18.04 24.42
CA ALA A 825 -18.39 -19.41 24.90
C ALA A 825 -19.61 -19.88 25.70
N ASP A 826 -20.04 -21.11 25.44
CA ASP A 826 -21.16 -21.73 26.15
C ASP A 826 -20.88 -21.87 27.65
N GLU A 827 -21.94 -21.78 28.46
CA GLU A 827 -21.85 -21.99 29.89
C GLU A 827 -21.53 -23.47 30.20
N ASP A 828 -20.46 -23.71 30.96
CA ASP A 828 -20.22 -25.03 31.54
C ASP A 828 -21.16 -25.24 32.75
N THR A 829 -22.35 -25.75 32.47
CA THR A 829 -23.37 -26.03 33.49
C THR A 829 -22.89 -26.95 34.61
N ALA A 830 -21.93 -27.84 34.34
CA ALA A 830 -21.37 -28.72 35.36
C ALA A 830 -20.41 -27.96 36.28
N LEU A 831 -19.57 -27.09 35.73
CA LEU A 831 -18.76 -26.18 36.53
C LEU A 831 -19.62 -25.19 37.32
N THR A 832 -20.67 -24.61 36.72
CA THR A 832 -21.59 -23.72 37.44
C THR A 832 -22.23 -24.46 38.63
N ALA A 833 -22.66 -25.72 38.44
CA ALA A 833 -23.18 -26.54 39.52
C ALA A 833 -22.13 -26.82 40.61
N ASP A 834 -20.88 -27.06 40.23
CA ASP A 834 -19.76 -27.24 41.16
C ASP A 834 -19.47 -25.96 41.96
N VAL A 835 -19.45 -24.78 41.32
CA VAL A 835 -19.26 -23.49 41.99
C VAL A 835 -20.45 -23.17 42.91
N GLN A 836 -21.69 -23.46 42.46
CA GLN A 836 -22.88 -23.30 43.29
C GLN A 836 -22.81 -24.21 44.52
N ALA A 837 -22.38 -25.46 44.36
CA ALA A 837 -22.17 -26.39 45.46
C ALA A 837 -21.02 -25.92 46.38
N LEU A 838 -19.93 -25.40 45.82
CA LEU A 838 -18.78 -24.87 46.55
C LEU A 838 -19.19 -23.73 47.50
N VAL A 839 -20.06 -22.83 47.05
CA VAL A 839 -20.46 -21.66 47.84
C VAL A 839 -21.64 -21.95 48.79
N SER A 840 -22.47 -22.95 48.50
CA SER A 840 -23.64 -23.30 49.32
C SER A 840 -23.42 -24.43 50.33
N ALA A 841 -22.74 -25.50 49.91
CA ALA A 841 -22.49 -26.72 50.69
C ALA A 841 -21.24 -27.45 50.16
N PRO A 842 -20.03 -26.91 50.40
CA PRO A 842 -18.80 -27.44 49.82
C PRO A 842 -18.53 -28.88 50.28
N THR A 843 -18.12 -29.74 49.35
CA THR A 843 -17.73 -31.13 49.62
C THR A 843 -16.35 -31.45 49.03
N PRO A 844 -15.60 -32.42 49.57
CA PRO A 844 -14.31 -32.81 49.00
C PRO A 844 -14.38 -33.30 47.55
N ALA A 845 -15.55 -33.80 47.11
CA ALA A 845 -15.77 -34.21 45.73
C ALA A 845 -15.85 -33.01 44.77
N VAL A 846 -16.47 -31.91 45.20
CA VAL A 846 -16.52 -30.66 44.43
C VAL A 846 -15.12 -30.06 44.29
N VAL A 847 -14.35 -30.03 45.39
CA VAL A 847 -12.95 -29.54 45.36
C VAL A 847 -12.07 -30.40 44.44
N ALA A 848 -12.29 -31.72 44.42
CA ALA A 848 -11.60 -32.61 43.48
C ALA A 848 -11.98 -32.34 42.02
N SER A 849 -13.28 -32.12 41.73
CA SER A 849 -13.76 -31.76 40.39
C SER A 849 -13.12 -30.45 39.89
N LEU A 850 -12.98 -29.45 40.77
CA LEU A 850 -12.31 -28.18 40.43
C LEU A 850 -10.83 -28.39 40.09
N GLY A 851 -10.11 -29.22 40.86
CA GLY A 851 -8.72 -29.57 40.56
C GLY A 851 -8.55 -30.33 39.24
N GLU A 852 -9.46 -31.27 38.93
CA GLU A 852 -9.48 -32.01 37.65
C GLU A 852 -9.74 -31.09 36.45
N ARG A 853 -10.37 -29.93 36.67
CA ARG A 853 -10.61 -28.87 35.65
C ARG A 853 -9.49 -27.81 35.62
N GLY A 854 -8.36 -28.09 36.28
CA GLY A 854 -7.20 -27.20 36.31
C GLY A 854 -7.45 -25.92 37.12
N VAL A 855 -8.16 -26.00 38.26
CA VAL A 855 -8.26 -24.88 39.21
C VAL A 855 -7.29 -25.14 40.36
N GLU A 856 -6.25 -24.31 40.45
CA GLU A 856 -5.24 -24.35 41.52
C GLU A 856 -5.64 -23.50 42.73
N TYR A 857 -6.24 -22.32 42.48
CA TYR A 857 -6.64 -21.39 43.54
C TYR A 857 -8.11 -20.98 43.43
N VAL A 858 -8.74 -20.78 44.58
CA VAL A 858 -10.06 -20.15 44.72
C VAL A 858 -9.89 -18.84 45.47
N VAL A 859 -10.36 -17.73 44.89
CA VAL A 859 -10.25 -16.38 45.43
C VAL A 859 -11.65 -15.79 45.58
N LEU A 860 -12.02 -15.39 46.79
CA LEU A 860 -13.23 -14.64 47.07
C LEU A 860 -12.89 -13.13 47.07
N ALA A 861 -13.36 -12.44 46.03
CA ALA A 861 -13.08 -11.03 45.78
C ALA A 861 -13.63 -10.11 46.88
N SER A 862 -12.96 -8.98 47.09
CA SER A 862 -13.36 -7.95 48.05
C SER A 862 -14.70 -7.28 47.67
N PRO A 863 -15.63 -7.05 48.61
CA PRO A 863 -15.63 -7.52 49.99
C PRO A 863 -16.07 -8.99 50.08
N ALA A 864 -15.23 -9.84 50.68
CA ALA A 864 -15.53 -11.26 50.85
C ALA A 864 -16.74 -11.51 51.76
N ASP A 865 -17.72 -12.30 51.30
CA ASP A 865 -18.87 -12.73 52.09
C ASP A 865 -18.42 -13.61 53.28
N GLY A 866 -18.77 -13.19 54.50
CA GLY A 866 -18.40 -13.86 55.74
C GLY A 866 -18.97 -15.27 55.87
N ARG A 867 -20.14 -15.55 55.28
CA ARG A 867 -20.77 -16.88 55.31
C ARG A 867 -20.03 -17.83 54.38
N VAL A 868 -19.76 -17.39 53.15
CA VAL A 868 -19.04 -18.17 52.15
C VAL A 868 -17.62 -18.48 52.62
N SER A 869 -16.88 -17.47 53.10
CA SER A 869 -15.52 -17.68 53.61
C SER A 869 -15.46 -18.67 54.77
N SER A 870 -16.41 -18.65 55.71
CA SER A 870 -16.46 -19.61 56.82
C SER A 870 -16.72 -21.05 56.38
N LEU A 871 -17.48 -21.25 55.30
CA LEU A 871 -17.73 -22.58 54.72
C LEU A 871 -16.49 -23.11 54.02
N LEU A 872 -15.80 -22.27 53.24
CA LEU A 872 -14.56 -22.63 52.55
C LEU A 872 -13.44 -22.96 53.54
N ASP A 873 -13.29 -22.18 54.62
CA ASP A 873 -12.32 -22.43 55.70
C ASP A 873 -12.54 -23.80 56.39
N ALA A 874 -13.77 -24.34 56.37
CA ALA A 874 -14.12 -25.63 56.98
C ALA A 874 -14.05 -26.83 56.00
N THR A 875 -13.73 -26.59 54.73
CA THR A 875 -13.80 -27.61 53.68
C THR A 875 -12.47 -28.38 53.54
N ALA A 876 -12.53 -29.71 53.61
CA ALA A 876 -11.34 -30.54 53.38
C ALA A 876 -10.91 -30.50 51.89
N GLY A 877 -9.61 -30.31 51.65
CA GLY A 877 -9.01 -30.16 50.31
C GLY A 877 -8.77 -28.71 49.87
N LEU A 878 -9.20 -27.73 50.68
CA LEU A 878 -8.85 -26.31 50.51
C LEU A 878 -7.90 -25.88 51.63
N GLU A 879 -6.73 -25.38 51.26
CA GLU A 879 -5.76 -24.80 52.20
C GLU A 879 -5.81 -23.28 52.13
N GLN A 880 -5.90 -22.60 53.27
CA GLN A 880 -5.98 -21.14 53.29
C GLN A 880 -4.69 -20.51 52.73
N ALA A 881 -4.85 -19.65 51.72
CA ALA A 881 -3.76 -18.92 51.07
C ALA A 881 -3.78 -17.43 51.48
N SER A 882 -2.61 -16.78 51.46
CA SER A 882 -2.48 -15.37 51.86
C SER A 882 -2.97 -14.41 50.77
N ALA A 883 -3.80 -13.43 51.12
CA ALA A 883 -4.14 -12.30 50.25
C ALA A 883 -3.56 -10.99 50.84
N GLU A 884 -3.17 -10.06 49.96
CA GLU A 884 -2.58 -8.77 50.36
C GLU A 884 -3.63 -7.83 51.00
N ASP A 885 -4.85 -7.83 50.44
CA ASP A 885 -6.00 -7.16 51.03
C ASP A 885 -6.69 -8.06 52.06
N ARG A 886 -6.98 -7.51 53.25
CA ARG A 886 -7.63 -8.23 54.36
C ARG A 886 -9.10 -8.54 54.10
N THR A 887 -9.72 -7.86 53.13
CA THR A 887 -11.11 -8.09 52.72
C THR A 887 -11.24 -9.06 51.55
N THR A 888 -10.12 -9.52 50.98
CA THR A 888 -10.04 -10.62 50.01
C THR A 888 -9.63 -11.90 50.74
N ARG A 889 -10.21 -13.04 50.37
CA ARG A 889 -9.85 -14.35 50.96
C ARG A 889 -9.48 -15.31 49.84
N ALA A 890 -8.50 -16.18 50.07
CA ALA A 890 -8.03 -17.11 49.05
C ALA A 890 -7.70 -18.48 49.63
N TRP A 891 -7.82 -19.51 48.81
CA TRP A 891 -7.57 -20.90 49.15
C TRP A 891 -6.84 -21.61 47.99
N HIS A 892 -5.93 -22.52 48.32
CA HIS A 892 -5.24 -23.43 47.41
C HIS A 892 -5.95 -24.78 47.37
N VAL A 893 -6.07 -25.38 46.18
CA VAL A 893 -6.72 -26.68 45.96
C VAL A 893 -5.66 -27.79 46.07
N ASP A 894 -5.72 -28.61 47.12
CA ASP A 894 -4.72 -29.66 47.41
C ASP A 894 -4.91 -30.92 46.54
N ARG A 895 -4.67 -30.79 45.23
CA ARG A 895 -4.74 -31.87 44.22
C ARG A 895 -3.72 -31.66 43.09
N PRO A 896 -3.18 -32.73 42.47
CA PRO A 896 -2.31 -32.61 41.29
C PRO A 896 -3.12 -32.13 40.07
N LEU A 897 -2.59 -31.12 39.37
CA LEU A 897 -3.14 -30.58 38.13
C LEU A 897 -2.83 -31.52 36.95
N ASP A 898 -3.77 -31.67 36.02
CA ASP A 898 -3.57 -32.42 34.78
C ASP A 898 -3.38 -31.46 33.60
N ALA A 899 -2.19 -31.49 32.98
CA ALA A 899 -1.85 -30.65 31.84
C ALA A 899 -2.70 -30.97 30.59
N ALA A 900 -3.28 -32.17 30.50
CA ALA A 900 -4.16 -32.55 29.38
C ALA A 900 -5.63 -32.16 29.60
N ALA A 901 -5.99 -31.60 30.76
CA ALA A 901 -7.38 -31.30 31.12
C ALA A 901 -8.04 -30.28 30.18
N LEU A 902 -7.25 -29.46 29.48
CA LEU A 902 -7.72 -28.40 28.59
C LEU A 902 -7.39 -28.67 27.11
N ASP A 903 -6.85 -29.84 26.77
CA ASP A 903 -6.56 -30.20 25.38
C ASP A 903 -7.84 -30.39 24.58
N GLY A 904 -7.91 -29.75 23.41
CA GLY A 904 -9.07 -29.83 22.53
C GLY A 904 -8.75 -30.27 21.11
N PRO A 905 -9.79 -30.53 20.30
CA PRO A 905 -9.62 -31.01 18.94
C PRO A 905 -8.97 -29.94 18.05
N SER A 906 -7.92 -30.34 17.31
CA SER A 906 -7.32 -29.52 16.25
C SER A 906 -7.64 -30.11 14.87
N PRO A 907 -8.77 -29.72 14.24
CA PRO A 907 -9.18 -30.30 12.98
C PRO A 907 -8.27 -29.89 11.81
N TRP A 908 -7.97 -30.82 10.91
CA TRP A 908 -7.12 -30.59 9.72
C TRP A 908 -7.67 -29.52 8.76
N TRP A 909 -9.00 -29.35 8.72
CA TRP A 909 -9.64 -28.36 7.83
C TRP A 909 -9.32 -26.91 8.25
N ARG A 910 -8.94 -26.67 9.50
CA ARG A 910 -8.46 -25.35 9.98
C ARG A 910 -7.28 -24.87 9.16
N THR A 911 -6.27 -25.72 9.02
CA THR A 911 -5.06 -25.43 8.25
C THR A 911 -5.40 -25.13 6.79
N ALA A 912 -6.34 -25.88 6.20
CA ALA A 912 -6.80 -25.64 4.83
C ALA A 912 -7.46 -24.26 4.69
N LEU A 913 -8.30 -23.84 5.65
CA LEU A 913 -8.93 -22.52 5.63
C LEU A 913 -7.90 -21.38 5.77
N LEU A 914 -6.90 -21.53 6.64
CA LEU A 914 -5.83 -20.55 6.80
C LEU A 914 -5.02 -20.38 5.50
N VAL A 915 -4.70 -21.48 4.82
CA VAL A 915 -4.01 -21.44 3.51
C VAL A 915 -4.88 -20.75 2.45
N VAL A 916 -6.18 -21.10 2.39
CA VAL A 916 -7.12 -20.47 1.46
C VAL A 916 -7.24 -18.96 1.74
N GLN A 917 -7.31 -18.56 3.02
CA GLN A 917 -7.35 -17.15 3.41
C GLN A 917 -6.09 -16.40 2.96
N GLY A 918 -4.90 -16.96 3.23
CA GLY A 918 -3.63 -16.37 2.83
C GLY A 918 -3.52 -16.18 1.32
N LEU A 919 -3.90 -17.20 0.53
CA LEU A 919 -3.95 -17.11 -0.93
C LEU A 919 -4.98 -16.10 -1.42
N ALA A 920 -6.15 -16.04 -0.80
CA ALA A 920 -7.21 -15.09 -1.15
C ALA A 920 -6.80 -13.64 -0.86
N ILE A 921 -6.14 -13.38 0.28
CA ILE A 921 -5.60 -12.05 0.62
C ILE A 921 -4.55 -11.63 -0.40
N LEU A 922 -3.58 -12.50 -0.71
CA LEU A 922 -2.54 -12.22 -1.72
C LEU A 922 -3.16 -11.95 -3.10
N ALA A 923 -4.13 -12.77 -3.53
CA ALA A 923 -4.84 -12.57 -4.77
C ALA A 923 -5.58 -11.22 -4.77
N ALA A 924 -6.33 -10.90 -3.71
CA ALA A 924 -7.07 -9.65 -3.62
C ALA A 924 -6.14 -8.42 -3.63
N LEU A 925 -4.99 -8.47 -2.94
CA LEU A 925 -3.98 -7.41 -2.94
C LEU A 925 -3.39 -7.17 -4.34
N VAL A 926 -2.97 -8.24 -5.03
CA VAL A 926 -2.49 -8.15 -6.42
C VAL A 926 -3.61 -7.65 -7.33
N LEU A 927 -4.85 -8.09 -7.09
CA LEU A 927 -5.96 -7.75 -7.95
C LEU A 927 -6.42 -6.28 -7.80
N ALA A 928 -6.20 -5.71 -6.61
CA ALA A 928 -6.43 -4.31 -6.27
C ALA A 928 -5.33 -3.37 -6.80
N ALA A 929 -4.11 -3.87 -7.06
CA ALA A 929 -2.95 -3.07 -7.45
C ALA A 929 -3.05 -2.46 -8.87
N PRO A 930 -2.43 -1.28 -9.12
CA PRO A 930 -2.45 -0.60 -10.41
C PRO A 930 -1.65 -1.37 -11.48
N THR A 931 -2.11 -1.34 -12.74
CA THR A 931 -1.43 -2.00 -13.87
C THR A 931 -0.45 -1.03 -14.55
N VAL A 932 0.85 -1.35 -14.58
CA VAL A 932 1.92 -0.44 -15.07
C VAL A 932 2.06 -0.37 -16.60
N ARG A 933 1.31 -1.18 -17.37
CA ARG A 933 1.50 -1.31 -18.84
C ARG A 933 1.34 -0.03 -19.68
N ARG A 934 0.63 1.01 -19.24
CA ARG A 934 0.28 2.16 -20.12
C ARG A 934 1.29 3.31 -20.18
N ALA A 935 2.36 3.33 -19.37
CA ALA A 935 3.33 4.42 -19.42
C ALA A 935 4.23 4.44 -20.68
N ARG A 936 4.27 3.33 -21.43
CA ARG A 936 5.00 3.19 -22.70
C ARG A 936 4.13 3.39 -23.94
N GLU A 937 2.86 3.00 -23.91
CA GLU A 937 1.93 3.13 -25.05
C GLU A 937 1.28 4.52 -25.15
N GLY A 938 1.14 5.25 -24.03
CA GLY A 938 0.48 6.57 -24.01
C GLY A 938 1.31 7.75 -24.53
N ARG A 939 2.53 7.53 -25.03
CA ARG A 939 3.40 8.59 -25.57
C ARG A 939 3.53 8.60 -27.09
N SER A 940 2.74 7.76 -27.78
CA SER A 940 2.65 7.73 -29.25
C SER A 940 1.35 8.36 -29.78
N ALA A 941 0.67 9.20 -28.98
CA ALA A 941 -0.51 9.97 -29.38
C ALA A 941 -0.21 11.46 -29.29
#